data_AF-A0A060X7K6-F1
#
_entry.id   AF-A0A060X7K6-F1
#
_cell.length_a   1.000
_cell.length_b   1.000
_cell.length_c   1.000
_cell.angle_alpha   90.00
_cell.angle_beta   90.00
_cell.angle_gamma   90.00
#
_symmetry.space_group_name_H-M   'P 1'
#
loop_
_entity.id
_entity.type
_entity.pdbx_description
1 polymer ?
#
loop_
_entity_poly.entity_id
_entity_poly.type
_entity_poly.pdbx_seq_one_letter_code
_entity_poly.pdbx_strand_id
1 'polypeptide(L)'
;MTSVLAVRHNSWLVFFIGTGDGQLIKLAVDKAYKPACPRVLYNSDDDRRVFPKMHLDPVDRKHVYMALRNQMVRVPVAQCSEHKSLKDCWSAQDPFCGWCESRCSFQGDCLQPSAWISISEDSQQQNMVSYQVEKSSSGERITLTVKVHLNVNGTGSLTFTCNFFNRRGDLCDRTSPAPAFPQCSCLFSSDQLPAEGLNVTVKIRVGKQNLAEKLMLTNCSDITGPPTSALCSQCMSAGCSWSNDVCSWTTRSANSDPIQDACRLSQSGFNYSEPVIFSIEPSVLSFHGRNHALMNGENLDHVTKVRIQGHMNCSLKESPVWNHTGSSLTFHIPSGDKGSVSVCAVLPDGRCLGKATVTYGSSPSCTGLTPSTTWASGKRKIKVHGSHLEFVEEVVHDHAPQTIHTTYSSGTLWYHTPPFEHINQPVTSTVSLRVGNQTLACSSQLTYHPDPEFTSYTAIKTGNDVRVTIEKRADKLNITTEEILAFGVQEENQDVECVMDTIDTSNETDSVICEIKNTPNFNINSLRIRVGNFTKILLPKQAAPSLLIILVLIPIIIVVIVGAVLYSYNKQRKMAAQMNKQLDRLKNEIGNDIRQGFVDMQMEKCNLIENVGAIPFLDYKHFASRIFFPDGGPVMTSCIKDIGQDAVKVQPDESCQALSRLIRDQVFLTSFVHALEEQKNFNVKEKCAVASLLTVSLHGDLPYLTQVMEELLRALMEQPSNSQPKLMLRRTESIVEKLLTNWMSICLYGFLRESVGQPLFLLVCALTQQMSKGPVDSVTEKALYTLNEDWLLWQAQDFSPMRLQVLFAVGTDGEVSEPLEVSALDCDTVEQVKEKILLAFKTKFGFPYNTPLRQMHIEYEKDGRFVPLKEVDASSGVLGEVTMLNTLKHYKVPDGASVKVLSKTHPSLSPQSSLKDDQNYSKKYFHLIDPDIDQDQKKNPERKKLKLKEVYLTKLLSTKARKLTVAVHSFVENLFRTIWGTPNLKAPPAIKYFFDFLDAQGESRRISDQDVLHIWKTNSLPLRFWVNILKNPQFVFDMEKTPPLDGCLSVIAQAFMDSFSLAEKQLGKHDPTNKLLYAKDISQYKQEVRAYYKQVRDQPPISSSEFKEFLHKESKKHENEFNESAALRELYKYMQLYFDEIKLKLDQNGAPVELKEQLQHVKSLFDSLKSCSWN
;
A
#
# COMPACT_ATOMS: atom_id res chain seq x y z
N MET A 1 13.56 3.03 2.33
CA MET A 1 13.06 3.07 0.94
C MET A 1 11.70 2.40 0.89
N THR A 2 10.72 2.96 0.17
CA THR A 2 9.32 2.45 0.16
C THR A 2 8.64 2.42 -1.21
N SER A 3 9.19 3.15 -2.19
CA SER A 3 8.77 3.14 -3.59
C SER A 3 9.95 3.48 -4.50
N VAL A 4 9.95 3.00 -5.75
CA VAL A 4 10.97 3.33 -6.76
C VAL A 4 10.31 3.45 -8.13
N LEU A 5 10.67 4.50 -8.87
CA LEU A 5 10.31 4.72 -10.27
C LEU A 5 11.59 5.01 -11.05
N ALA A 6 12.01 4.07 -11.91
CA ALA A 6 13.20 4.21 -12.74
C ALA A 6 12.83 4.73 -14.14
N VAL A 7 13.58 5.70 -14.64
CA VAL A 7 13.32 6.41 -15.91
C VAL A 7 14.65 6.61 -16.64
N ARG A 8 14.76 6.11 -17.87
CA ARG A 8 15.90 6.40 -18.73
C ARG A 8 15.71 7.77 -19.40
N HIS A 9 16.70 8.66 -19.26
CA HIS A 9 16.72 9.98 -19.88
C HIS A 9 18.06 10.16 -20.60
N ASN A 10 18.03 10.08 -21.94
CA ASN A 10 19.24 10.02 -22.77
C ASN A 10 20.17 8.87 -22.32
N SER A 11 21.45 9.16 -22.06
CA SER A 11 22.45 8.22 -21.53
C SER A 11 22.40 8.02 -20.00
N TRP A 12 21.54 8.76 -19.29
CA TRP A 12 21.36 8.64 -17.85
C TRP A 12 20.20 7.72 -17.48
N LEU A 13 20.34 7.00 -16.37
CA LEU A 13 19.27 6.30 -15.68
C LEU A 13 18.93 7.06 -14.40
N VAL A 14 17.69 7.54 -14.27
CA VAL A 14 17.25 8.34 -13.12
C VAL A 14 16.22 7.58 -12.33
N PHE A 15 16.48 7.44 -11.03
CA PHE A 15 15.59 6.84 -10.05
C PHE A 15 14.91 7.93 -9.24
N PHE A 16 13.59 7.90 -9.18
CA PHE A 16 12.81 8.61 -8.17
C PHE A 16 12.46 7.60 -7.07
N ILE A 17 12.82 7.91 -5.83
CA ILE A 17 12.85 6.97 -4.71
C ILE A 17 12.04 7.58 -3.56
N GLY A 18 10.92 6.96 -3.21
CA GLY A 18 10.13 7.36 -2.05
C GLY A 18 10.65 6.72 -0.75
N THR A 19 10.47 7.42 0.36
CA THR A 19 10.91 6.96 1.69
C THR A 19 9.76 6.78 2.69
N GLY A 20 10.06 6.17 3.84
CA GLY A 20 9.08 5.90 4.90
C GLY A 20 8.69 7.16 5.67
N ASP A 21 9.61 8.11 5.73
CA ASP A 21 9.53 9.46 6.31
C ASP A 21 9.07 10.52 5.29
N GLY A 22 8.55 10.11 4.13
CA GLY A 22 7.83 11.00 3.19
C GLY A 22 8.70 11.84 2.26
N GLN A 23 9.97 11.49 2.04
CA GLN A 23 10.82 12.14 1.04
C GLN A 23 10.62 11.56 -0.36
N LEU A 24 10.87 12.38 -1.39
CA LEU A 24 11.13 11.95 -2.76
C LEU A 24 12.58 12.27 -3.15
N ILE A 25 13.44 11.26 -3.15
CA ILE A 25 14.85 11.37 -3.51
C ILE A 25 15.01 11.08 -5.01
N LYS A 26 15.66 11.98 -5.75
CA LYS A 26 16.12 11.76 -7.12
C LYS A 26 17.59 11.35 -7.11
N LEU A 27 17.90 10.22 -7.74
CA LEU A 27 19.27 9.76 -7.97
C LEU A 27 19.48 9.54 -9.47
N ALA A 28 20.39 10.30 -10.07
CA ALA A 28 20.83 10.05 -11.44
C ALA A 28 22.07 9.14 -11.45
N VAL A 29 22.15 8.23 -12.41
CA VAL A 29 23.24 7.26 -12.58
C VAL A 29 23.70 7.30 -14.03
N ASP A 30 25.00 7.39 -14.25
CA ASP A 30 25.58 7.51 -15.59
C ASP A 30 25.71 6.16 -16.32
N LYS A 31 26.19 6.22 -17.57
CA LYS A 31 26.39 5.05 -18.45
C LYS A 31 27.42 4.03 -17.94
N ALA A 32 28.24 4.38 -16.95
CA ALA A 32 29.20 3.50 -16.28
C ALA A 32 28.66 2.99 -14.92
N TYR A 33 27.36 3.16 -14.67
CA TYR A 33 26.66 2.85 -13.42
C TYR A 33 27.17 3.61 -12.20
N LYS A 34 27.88 4.73 -12.38
CA LYS A 34 28.30 5.59 -11.27
C LYS A 34 27.17 6.55 -10.89
N PRO A 35 26.84 6.69 -9.60
CA PRO A 35 25.84 7.64 -9.14
C PRO A 35 26.36 9.08 -9.20
N ALA A 36 25.57 9.98 -9.77
CA ALA A 36 25.66 11.41 -9.51
C ALA A 36 25.04 11.75 -8.14
N CYS A 37 25.10 13.02 -7.77
CA CYS A 37 24.61 13.48 -6.48
C CYS A 37 23.09 13.27 -6.29
N PRO A 38 22.66 12.57 -5.21
CA PRO A 38 21.24 12.49 -4.89
C PRO A 38 20.72 13.88 -4.50
N ARG A 39 19.50 14.22 -4.94
CA ARG A 39 18.81 15.47 -4.62
C ARG A 39 17.40 15.15 -4.14
N VAL A 40 16.99 15.70 -3.01
CA VAL A 40 15.60 15.58 -2.57
C VAL A 40 14.74 16.57 -3.35
N LEU A 41 13.68 16.09 -3.99
CA LEU A 41 12.73 16.91 -4.75
C LEU A 41 11.52 17.34 -3.89
N TYR A 42 11.26 16.61 -2.80
CA TYR A 42 10.17 16.86 -1.88
C TYR A 42 10.49 16.24 -0.51
N ASN A 43 10.28 17.00 0.57
CA ASN A 43 10.21 16.50 1.94
C ASN A 43 8.75 16.72 2.40
N SER A 44 8.08 15.69 2.94
CA SER A 44 6.82 15.88 3.68
C SER A 44 7.11 16.45 5.08
N ASP A 45 6.24 17.30 5.59
CA ASP A 45 6.39 17.88 6.95
C ASP A 45 6.36 16.80 8.04
N ASP A 46 5.65 15.69 7.80
CA ASP A 46 5.51 14.53 8.68
C ASP A 46 5.99 13.21 8.03
N ASP A 47 6.00 12.12 8.80
CA ASP A 47 6.46 10.79 8.37
C ASP A 47 5.39 9.99 7.60
N ARG A 48 4.71 10.65 6.66
CA ARG A 48 3.82 9.94 5.72
C ARG A 48 4.65 9.19 4.69
N ARG A 49 4.82 7.89 4.91
CA ARG A 49 5.35 6.93 3.91
C ARG A 49 4.82 7.23 2.51
N VAL A 50 5.73 7.43 1.56
CA VAL A 50 5.39 7.48 0.13
C VAL A 50 4.85 6.11 -0.30
N PHE A 51 3.68 6.10 -0.94
CA PHE A 51 3.06 4.89 -1.46
C PHE A 51 3.97 4.19 -2.48
N PRO A 52 3.95 2.83 -2.57
CA PRO A 52 4.79 2.04 -3.48
C PRO A 52 4.72 2.44 -4.96
N LYS A 53 3.63 3.08 -5.40
CA LYS A 53 3.37 3.45 -6.79
C LYS A 53 3.51 4.96 -7.00
N MET A 54 4.41 5.34 -7.90
CA MET A 54 4.60 6.71 -8.39
C MET A 54 4.46 6.72 -9.90
N HIS A 55 4.01 7.83 -10.48
CA HIS A 55 3.80 7.97 -11.93
C HIS A 55 4.48 9.25 -12.43
N LEU A 56 5.12 9.20 -13.60
CA LEU A 56 5.42 10.42 -14.36
C LEU A 56 4.12 11.02 -14.91
N ASP A 57 4.13 12.34 -15.10
CA ASP A 57 3.16 13.05 -15.93
C ASP A 57 3.13 12.41 -17.34
N PRO A 58 1.98 11.90 -17.81
CA PRO A 58 1.90 11.18 -19.07
C PRO A 58 2.04 12.08 -20.30
N VAL A 59 1.89 13.41 -20.15
CA VAL A 59 1.94 14.38 -21.24
C VAL A 59 3.36 14.90 -21.44
N ASP A 60 3.96 15.46 -20.40
CA ASP A 60 5.26 16.17 -20.51
C ASP A 60 6.43 15.46 -19.80
N ARG A 61 6.15 14.50 -18.92
CA ARG A 61 7.12 13.81 -18.04
C ARG A 61 7.98 14.76 -17.17
N LYS A 62 7.57 16.02 -17.00
CA LYS A 62 8.26 17.03 -16.17
C LYS A 62 7.86 16.98 -14.71
N HIS A 63 6.88 16.15 -14.35
CA HIS A 63 6.43 15.97 -12.96
C HIS A 63 6.33 14.48 -12.59
N VAL A 64 6.56 14.16 -11.32
CA VAL A 64 6.18 12.91 -10.67
C VAL A 64 4.94 13.16 -9.81
N TYR A 65 3.90 12.37 -10.05
CA TYR A 65 2.78 12.19 -9.15
C TYR A 65 3.13 11.10 -8.14
N MET A 66 3.23 11.50 -6.87
CA MET A 66 3.41 10.61 -5.73
C MET A 66 2.18 10.69 -4.82
N ALA A 67 1.82 9.59 -4.18
CA ALA A 67 0.79 9.57 -3.16
C ALA A 67 1.41 9.44 -1.77
N LEU A 68 0.88 10.23 -0.85
CA LEU A 68 0.98 10.11 0.61
C LEU A 68 -0.36 9.57 1.13
N ARG A 69 -0.42 9.12 2.40
CA ARG A 69 -1.57 8.39 3.00
C ARG A 69 -2.97 8.91 2.63
N ASN A 70 -3.13 10.23 2.54
CA ASN A 70 -4.40 10.94 2.31
C ASN A 70 -4.27 12.09 1.28
N GLN A 71 -3.20 12.14 0.50
CA GLN A 71 -2.86 13.29 -0.36
C GLN A 71 -2.08 12.84 -1.60
N MET A 72 -2.39 13.41 -2.76
CA MET A 72 -1.56 13.32 -3.96
C MET A 72 -0.72 14.59 -4.10
N VAL A 73 0.58 14.43 -4.38
CA VAL A 73 1.54 15.52 -4.58
C VAL A 73 2.10 15.42 -5.99
N ARG A 74 2.12 16.54 -6.73
CA ARG A 74 2.74 16.68 -8.06
C ARG A 74 4.07 17.42 -7.90
N VAL A 75 5.17 16.69 -7.95
CA VAL A 75 6.53 17.21 -7.73
C VAL A 75 7.23 17.40 -9.08
N PRO A 76 7.86 18.56 -9.39
CA PRO A 76 8.62 18.71 -10.62
C PRO A 76 9.88 17.81 -10.61
N VAL A 77 10.22 17.20 -11.75
CA VAL A 77 11.40 16.31 -11.84
C VAL A 77 12.72 17.05 -11.76
N ALA A 78 12.73 18.36 -12.05
CA ALA A 78 13.87 19.26 -11.96
C ALA A 78 13.40 20.73 -11.91
N GLN A 79 14.18 21.62 -11.31
CA GLN A 79 13.87 23.04 -11.13
C GLN A 79 14.78 23.95 -11.98
N CYS A 80 14.97 23.61 -13.26
CA CYS A 80 15.97 24.25 -14.14
C CYS A 80 15.93 25.79 -14.12
N SER A 81 14.73 26.39 -14.05
CA SER A 81 14.50 27.83 -14.06
C SER A 81 15.16 28.62 -12.91
N GLU A 82 15.62 27.95 -11.83
CA GLU A 82 16.33 28.59 -10.73
C GLU A 82 17.77 29.00 -11.13
N HIS A 83 18.35 28.32 -12.12
CA HIS A 83 19.73 28.51 -12.54
C HIS A 83 19.86 29.61 -13.60
N LYS A 84 20.41 30.77 -13.19
CA LYS A 84 20.44 32.01 -13.97
C LYS A 84 21.65 32.17 -14.90
N SER A 85 22.65 31.30 -14.81
CA SER A 85 23.77 31.25 -15.77
C SER A 85 24.06 29.82 -16.24
N LEU A 86 24.78 29.70 -17.36
CA LEU A 86 25.30 28.43 -17.88
C LEU A 86 26.13 27.67 -16.84
N LYS A 87 26.96 28.38 -16.05
CA LYS A 87 27.80 27.75 -15.02
C LYS A 87 26.94 27.19 -13.88
N ASP A 88 25.91 27.91 -13.44
CA ASP A 88 24.98 27.42 -12.41
C ASP A 88 24.15 26.22 -12.91
N CYS A 89 23.65 26.32 -14.15
CA CYS A 89 22.82 25.30 -14.80
C CYS A 89 23.57 23.97 -14.98
N TRP A 90 24.86 24.05 -15.35
CA TRP A 90 25.73 22.87 -15.43
C TRP A 90 26.10 22.34 -14.04
N SER A 91 26.39 23.24 -13.08
CA SER A 91 26.80 22.86 -11.72
C SER A 91 25.66 22.22 -10.91
N ALA A 92 24.41 22.37 -11.37
CA ALA A 92 23.25 21.66 -10.84
C ALA A 92 23.33 20.12 -11.01
N GLN A 93 24.16 19.62 -11.93
CA GLN A 93 24.37 18.19 -12.24
C GLN A 93 23.06 17.42 -12.45
N ASP A 94 22.07 18.07 -13.06
CA ASP A 94 20.74 17.51 -13.31
C ASP A 94 20.58 17.14 -14.79
N PRO A 95 20.41 15.85 -15.15
CA PRO A 95 20.35 15.43 -16.55
C PRO A 95 19.10 15.89 -17.30
N PHE A 96 18.06 16.38 -16.61
CA PHE A 96 16.88 16.98 -17.25
C PHE A 96 17.07 18.46 -17.61
N CYS A 97 18.11 19.12 -17.07
CA CYS A 97 18.39 20.53 -17.27
C CYS A 97 19.54 20.75 -18.26
N GLY A 98 19.43 21.83 -19.02
CA GLY A 98 20.49 22.32 -19.88
C GLY A 98 20.25 23.77 -20.27
N TRP A 99 21.32 24.43 -20.69
CA TRP A 99 21.31 25.83 -21.06
C TRP A 99 20.80 26.01 -22.49
N CYS A 100 19.72 26.77 -22.64
CA CYS A 100 19.13 27.17 -23.90
C CYS A 100 19.27 28.69 -24.07
N GLU A 101 20.19 29.12 -24.93
CA GLU A 101 20.48 30.52 -25.27
C GLU A 101 20.79 31.46 -24.09
N SER A 102 19.78 31.87 -23.33
CA SER A 102 19.86 32.81 -22.21
C SER A 102 19.25 32.30 -20.90
N ARG A 103 18.77 31.04 -20.86
CA ARG A 103 18.13 30.45 -19.68
C ARG A 103 18.46 28.96 -19.53
N CYS A 104 18.39 28.45 -18.30
CA CYS A 104 18.39 27.01 -18.04
C CYS A 104 16.96 26.46 -18.22
N SER A 105 16.78 25.38 -18.98
CA SER A 105 15.47 24.79 -19.26
C SER A 105 15.55 23.28 -19.54
N PHE A 106 14.39 22.62 -19.55
CA PHE A 106 14.25 21.30 -20.17
C PHE A 106 14.56 21.37 -21.68
N GLN A 107 15.03 20.26 -22.25
CA GLN A 107 15.37 20.16 -23.68
C GLN A 107 14.18 20.49 -24.60
N GLY A 108 12.98 20.00 -24.26
CA GLY A 108 11.75 20.25 -25.03
C GLY A 108 11.24 21.69 -24.98
N ASP A 109 11.74 22.52 -24.05
CA ASP A 109 11.40 23.95 -23.94
C ASP A 109 12.42 24.84 -24.68
N CYS A 110 13.36 24.24 -25.41
CA CYS A 110 14.39 24.96 -26.15
C CYS A 110 14.01 25.10 -27.63
N LEU A 111 13.81 26.33 -28.09
CA LEU A 111 13.41 26.65 -29.48
C LEU A 111 14.44 26.22 -30.53
N GLN A 112 15.70 26.02 -30.12
CA GLN A 112 16.77 25.45 -30.96
C GLN A 112 17.40 24.26 -30.21
N PRO A 113 16.87 23.03 -30.32
CA PRO A 113 17.37 21.87 -29.57
C PRO A 113 18.86 21.56 -29.82
N SER A 114 19.38 21.90 -30.99
CA SER A 114 20.81 21.80 -31.35
C SER A 114 21.72 22.82 -30.65
N ALA A 115 21.16 23.82 -29.97
CA ALA A 115 21.84 24.79 -29.13
C ALA A 115 21.62 24.54 -27.62
N TRP A 116 20.97 23.44 -27.25
CA TRP A 116 20.80 23.02 -25.86
C TRP A 116 22.08 22.34 -25.35
N ILE A 117 22.66 22.93 -24.30
CA ILE A 117 23.95 22.49 -23.72
C ILE A 117 23.67 21.85 -22.37
N SER A 118 24.06 20.59 -22.18
CA SER A 118 23.84 19.85 -20.93
C SER A 118 25.15 19.31 -20.33
N ILE A 119 25.02 18.62 -19.21
CA ILE A 119 26.13 18.01 -18.47
C ILE A 119 26.81 16.88 -19.25
N SER A 120 28.08 16.61 -18.90
CA SER A 120 28.86 15.49 -19.44
C SER A 120 28.18 14.13 -19.15
N GLU A 121 28.58 13.07 -19.87
CA GLU A 121 28.12 11.70 -19.60
C GLU A 121 28.95 10.96 -18.53
N ASP A 122 29.72 11.70 -17.72
CA ASP A 122 30.53 11.19 -16.61
C ASP A 122 30.17 11.94 -15.33
N SER A 123 29.57 11.22 -14.37
CA SER A 123 29.15 11.74 -13.06
C SER A 123 30.29 12.26 -12.19
N GLN A 124 31.54 11.89 -12.48
CA GLN A 124 32.70 12.26 -11.66
C GLN A 124 33.26 13.64 -12.00
N GLN A 125 32.81 14.25 -13.09
CA GLN A 125 33.37 15.50 -13.59
C GLN A 125 32.82 16.71 -12.82
N GLN A 126 33.54 17.15 -11.79
CA GLN A 126 33.12 18.27 -10.91
C GLN A 126 33.30 19.66 -11.53
N ASN A 127 34.14 19.82 -12.56
CA ASN A 127 34.46 21.13 -13.17
C ASN A 127 34.04 21.20 -14.64
N MET A 128 33.31 22.24 -15.03
CA MET A 128 32.83 22.47 -16.41
C MET A 128 33.98 22.63 -17.42
N VAL A 129 35.12 23.13 -16.95
CA VAL A 129 36.37 23.28 -17.70
C VAL A 129 37.51 22.74 -16.85
N SER A 130 38.38 21.94 -17.43
CA SER A 130 39.64 21.50 -16.82
C SER A 130 40.81 21.89 -17.70
N TYR A 131 42.00 22.04 -17.13
CA TYR A 131 43.22 22.34 -17.87
C TYR A 131 44.36 21.40 -17.45
N GLN A 132 45.33 21.24 -18.33
CA GLN A 132 46.58 20.55 -18.13
C GLN A 132 47.69 21.39 -18.78
N VAL A 133 48.89 21.38 -18.20
CA VAL A 133 50.06 22.06 -18.76
C VAL A 133 51.18 21.03 -18.91
N GLU A 134 51.87 21.08 -20.05
CA GLU A 134 53.01 20.23 -20.38
C GLU A 134 54.16 21.11 -20.88
N LYS A 135 55.40 20.77 -20.53
CA LYS A 135 56.61 21.46 -21.00
C LYS A 135 57.26 20.65 -22.12
N SER A 136 57.80 21.30 -23.15
CA SER A 136 58.47 20.62 -24.27
C SER A 136 59.72 19.87 -23.78
N SER A 137 60.13 18.83 -24.50
CA SER A 137 61.38 18.11 -24.23
C SER A 137 62.64 18.96 -24.45
N SER A 138 62.54 20.08 -25.18
CA SER A 138 63.60 21.11 -25.27
C SER A 138 63.58 22.11 -24.11
N GLY A 139 62.52 22.15 -23.31
CA GLY A 139 62.32 23.09 -22.21
C GLY A 139 61.84 24.49 -22.61
N GLU A 140 61.97 24.88 -23.89
CA GLU A 140 61.73 26.24 -24.40
C GLU A 140 60.24 26.60 -24.59
N ARG A 141 59.35 25.60 -24.62
CA ARG A 141 57.92 25.80 -24.89
C ARG A 141 57.03 25.15 -23.84
N ILE A 142 55.89 25.78 -23.63
CA ILE A 142 54.83 25.31 -22.73
C ILE A 142 53.54 25.14 -23.54
N THR A 143 52.89 23.99 -23.39
CA THR A 143 51.58 23.67 -23.96
C THR A 143 50.54 23.71 -22.85
N LEU A 144 49.64 24.69 -22.89
CA LEU A 144 48.44 24.73 -22.06
C LEU A 144 47.28 24.12 -22.85
N THR A 145 46.81 22.94 -22.43
CA THR A 145 45.64 22.27 -23.01
C THR A 145 44.43 22.46 -22.10
N VAL A 146 43.33 22.95 -22.66
CA VAL A 146 42.06 23.18 -21.97
C VAL A 146 40.99 22.28 -22.56
N LYS A 147 40.23 21.59 -21.69
CA LYS A 147 39.16 20.65 -22.05
C LYS A 147 37.84 21.09 -21.42
N VAL A 148 36.78 21.06 -22.22
CA VAL A 148 35.44 21.52 -21.88
C VAL A 148 34.49 20.32 -21.71
N HIS A 149 33.83 20.21 -20.57
CA HIS A 149 33.03 19.05 -20.20
C HIS A 149 31.53 19.30 -20.35
N LEU A 150 31.16 19.70 -21.57
CA LEU A 150 29.78 19.97 -21.98
C LEU A 150 29.32 18.88 -22.94
N ASN A 151 28.02 18.55 -22.91
CA ASN A 151 27.36 17.81 -23.97
C ASN A 151 26.53 18.78 -24.82
N VAL A 152 26.61 18.67 -26.15
CA VAL A 152 25.92 19.56 -27.10
C VAL A 152 25.29 18.73 -28.20
N ASN A 153 23.97 18.72 -28.25
CA ASN A 153 23.22 17.67 -28.94
C ASN A 153 22.87 18.05 -30.39
N GLY A 154 23.86 18.03 -31.30
CA GLY A 154 23.67 18.41 -32.71
C GLY A 154 24.71 17.86 -33.68
N THR A 155 24.26 17.52 -34.90
CA THR A 155 25.08 16.99 -36.01
C THR A 155 25.70 18.05 -36.92
N GLY A 156 25.49 19.34 -36.62
CA GLY A 156 26.05 20.47 -37.37
C GLY A 156 27.40 20.95 -36.80
N SER A 157 28.21 21.61 -37.62
CA SER A 157 29.49 22.19 -37.19
C SER A 157 29.27 23.30 -36.16
N LEU A 158 29.47 22.96 -34.88
CA LEU A 158 29.43 23.90 -33.77
C LEU A 158 30.68 24.79 -33.80
N THR A 159 30.50 26.11 -33.80
CA THR A 159 31.61 27.06 -33.70
C THR A 159 32.28 26.95 -32.34
N PHE A 160 33.44 26.31 -32.28
CA PHE A 160 34.27 26.17 -31.10
C PHE A 160 35.57 26.97 -31.27
N THR A 161 35.83 27.93 -30.38
CA THR A 161 37.10 28.67 -30.36
C THR A 161 37.58 28.92 -28.94
N CYS A 162 38.90 29.01 -28.75
CA CYS A 162 39.53 29.38 -27.49
C CYS A 162 40.57 30.45 -27.75
N ASN A 163 40.46 31.58 -27.04
CA ASN A 163 41.42 32.67 -27.09
C ASN A 163 42.02 32.84 -25.69
N PHE A 164 43.35 32.80 -25.59
CA PHE A 164 44.08 32.78 -24.32
C PHE A 164 44.75 34.14 -24.11
N PHE A 165 44.38 34.85 -23.04
CA PHE A 165 44.87 36.21 -22.80
C PHE A 165 45.73 36.28 -21.54
N ASN A 166 46.87 36.96 -21.61
CA ASN A 166 47.66 37.39 -20.45
C ASN A 166 47.56 38.93 -20.28
N ARG A 167 48.36 39.53 -19.38
CA ARG A 167 48.38 40.99 -19.19
C ARG A 167 48.95 41.80 -20.37
N ARG A 168 49.60 41.15 -21.35
CA ARG A 168 50.26 41.77 -22.51
C ARG A 168 49.46 41.61 -23.82
N GLY A 169 48.57 40.64 -23.92
CA GLY A 169 47.75 40.41 -25.11
C GLY A 169 47.29 38.96 -25.25
N ASP A 170 47.20 38.49 -26.50
CA ASP A 170 47.10 37.06 -26.83
C ASP A 170 48.39 36.34 -26.39
N LEU A 171 48.24 35.11 -25.90
CA LEU A 171 49.33 34.29 -25.38
C LEU A 171 49.95 33.37 -26.44
N CYS A 172 49.18 32.96 -27.45
CA CYS A 172 49.52 31.76 -28.22
C CYS A 172 50.42 32.02 -29.44
N ASP A 173 51.43 31.17 -29.62
CA ASP A 173 52.21 31.04 -30.86
C ASP A 173 51.27 30.68 -32.03
N ARG A 174 51.57 31.22 -33.22
CA ARG A 174 50.86 30.91 -34.48
C ARG A 174 50.93 29.43 -34.90
N THR A 175 51.78 28.64 -34.25
CA THR A 175 51.92 27.19 -34.45
C THR A 175 51.02 26.37 -33.51
N SER A 176 50.16 27.00 -32.73
CA SER A 176 49.20 26.31 -31.85
C SER A 176 48.16 25.51 -32.65
N PRO A 177 47.77 24.30 -32.21
CA PRO A 177 46.72 23.51 -32.86
C PRO A 177 45.40 24.28 -33.00
N ALA A 178 44.70 24.08 -34.13
CA ALA A 178 43.36 24.60 -34.29
C ALA A 178 42.41 24.04 -33.20
N PRO A 179 41.54 24.87 -32.59
CA PRO A 179 40.65 24.42 -31.53
C PRO A 179 39.62 23.43 -32.06
N ALA A 180 39.49 22.27 -31.41
CA ALA A 180 38.63 21.17 -31.85
C ALA A 180 37.86 20.59 -30.66
N PHE A 181 36.55 20.85 -30.58
CA PHE A 181 35.72 20.46 -29.44
C PHE A 181 35.87 18.96 -29.10
N PRO A 182 36.13 18.58 -27.83
CA PRO A 182 36.01 19.39 -26.61
C PRO A 182 37.30 20.08 -26.13
N GLN A 183 38.38 20.14 -26.93
CA GLN A 183 39.71 20.58 -26.47
C GLN A 183 40.37 21.67 -27.32
N CYS A 184 41.18 22.51 -26.67
CA CYS A 184 41.99 23.53 -27.33
C CYS A 184 43.32 23.71 -26.62
N SER A 185 44.39 23.88 -27.37
CA SER A 185 45.76 23.96 -26.85
C SER A 185 46.46 25.23 -27.30
N CYS A 186 47.12 25.90 -26.37
CA CYS A 186 47.92 27.10 -26.60
C CYS A 186 49.39 26.76 -26.35
N LEU A 187 50.25 26.95 -27.36
CA LEU A 187 51.70 26.89 -27.16
C LEU A 187 52.27 28.30 -26.99
N PHE A 188 53.22 28.48 -26.09
CA PHE A 188 53.92 29.74 -25.87
C PHE A 188 55.36 29.50 -25.38
N SER A 189 56.26 30.47 -25.54
CA SER A 189 57.63 30.38 -25.00
C SER A 189 57.61 30.37 -23.46
N SER A 190 58.50 29.56 -22.86
CA SER A 190 58.78 29.58 -21.43
C SER A 190 59.12 30.98 -20.89
N ASP A 191 59.72 31.84 -21.69
CA ASP A 191 60.14 33.20 -21.29
C ASP A 191 58.95 34.13 -20.95
N GLN A 192 57.73 33.75 -21.34
CA GLN A 192 56.51 34.47 -21.01
C GLN A 192 55.93 34.09 -19.63
N LEU A 193 56.51 33.08 -18.96
CA LEU A 193 56.11 32.62 -17.63
C LEU A 193 57.06 33.25 -16.57
N PRO A 194 56.64 34.31 -15.84
CA PRO A 194 57.47 34.90 -14.79
C PRO A 194 57.47 34.03 -13.54
N ALA A 195 58.46 34.21 -12.66
CA ALA A 195 58.57 33.46 -11.39
C ALA A 195 57.37 33.65 -10.44
N GLU A 196 56.70 34.81 -10.48
CA GLU A 196 55.43 35.06 -9.77
C GLU A 196 54.23 34.31 -10.37
N GLY A 197 54.41 33.64 -11.51
CA GLY A 197 53.37 32.97 -12.26
C GLY A 197 52.59 33.86 -13.23
N LEU A 198 52.00 33.23 -14.25
CA LEU A 198 51.22 33.86 -15.31
C LEU A 198 49.72 33.69 -15.10
N ASN A 199 49.02 34.81 -14.88
CA ASN A 199 47.57 34.85 -14.94
C ASN A 199 47.11 34.77 -16.41
N VAL A 200 46.39 33.69 -16.76
CA VAL A 200 45.84 33.45 -18.09
C VAL A 200 44.31 33.44 -18.04
N THR A 201 43.66 34.30 -18.80
CA THR A 201 42.20 34.27 -18.98
C THR A 201 41.87 33.56 -20.30
N VAL A 202 41.24 32.39 -20.21
CA VAL A 202 40.84 31.60 -21.37
C VAL A 202 39.38 31.94 -21.70
N LYS A 203 39.16 32.62 -22.83
CA LYS A 203 37.80 32.88 -23.35
C LYS A 203 37.45 31.79 -24.36
N ILE A 204 36.47 30.97 -24.01
CA ILE A 204 36.02 29.81 -24.79
C ILE A 204 34.65 30.13 -25.38
N ARG A 205 34.47 29.97 -26.69
CA ARG A 205 33.18 30.06 -27.36
C ARG A 205 32.68 28.67 -27.72
N VAL A 206 31.43 28.38 -27.39
CA VAL A 206 30.73 27.14 -27.75
C VAL A 206 29.39 27.52 -28.39
N GLY A 207 29.34 27.49 -29.72
CA GLY A 207 28.20 28.04 -30.47
C GLY A 207 28.02 29.54 -30.18
N LYS A 208 26.84 29.91 -29.68
CA LYS A 208 26.51 31.28 -29.23
C LYS A 208 27.11 31.64 -27.86
N GLN A 209 27.46 30.65 -27.02
CA GLN A 209 27.86 30.89 -25.63
C GLN A 209 29.33 31.32 -25.52
N ASN A 210 29.62 32.21 -24.57
CA ASN A 210 30.98 32.63 -24.24
C ASN A 210 31.25 32.33 -22.76
N LEU A 211 32.22 31.46 -22.50
CA LEU A 211 32.78 31.17 -21.19
C LEU A 211 34.10 31.93 -21.01
N ALA A 212 34.43 32.25 -19.77
CA ALA A 212 35.72 32.83 -19.41
C ALA A 212 36.19 32.23 -18.09
N GLU A 213 37.30 31.48 -18.12
CA GLU A 213 37.95 30.95 -16.92
C GLU A 213 39.30 31.63 -16.70
N LYS A 214 39.67 31.81 -15.44
CA LYS A 214 40.95 32.41 -15.03
C LYS A 214 41.85 31.31 -14.46
N LEU A 215 42.98 31.08 -15.10
CA LEU A 215 43.98 30.09 -14.74
C LEU A 215 45.22 30.80 -14.18
N MET A 216 45.83 30.22 -13.15
CA MET A 216 47.02 30.75 -12.50
C MET A 216 48.18 29.77 -12.76
N LEU A 217 48.87 29.96 -13.89
CA LEU A 217 50.00 29.09 -14.25
C LEU A 217 51.20 29.49 -13.40
N THR A 218 51.69 28.62 -12.53
CA THR A 218 52.90 28.85 -11.72
C THR A 218 54.05 28.02 -12.26
N ASN A 219 55.28 28.55 -12.22
CA ASN A 219 56.43 27.80 -12.71
C ASN A 219 56.83 26.73 -11.70
N CYS A 220 56.45 25.49 -11.94
CA CYS A 220 56.78 24.37 -11.06
C CYS A 220 58.28 24.20 -10.82
N SER A 221 59.12 24.57 -11.80
CA SER A 221 60.59 24.54 -11.65
C SER A 221 61.14 25.52 -10.60
N ASP A 222 60.35 26.49 -10.14
CA ASP A 222 60.71 27.40 -9.05
C ASP A 222 60.28 26.84 -7.67
N ILE A 223 59.41 25.82 -7.63
CA ILE A 223 58.99 25.12 -6.41
C ILE A 223 60.03 24.05 -6.09
N THR A 224 61.09 24.45 -5.39
CA THR A 224 62.27 23.62 -5.07
C THR A 224 62.50 23.51 -3.56
N GLY A 225 63.06 22.37 -3.12
CA GLY A 225 63.28 22.04 -1.71
C GLY A 225 62.91 20.59 -1.40
N PRO A 226 62.94 20.14 -0.14
CA PRO A 226 62.40 18.83 0.24
C PRO A 226 60.85 18.82 0.17
N PRO A 227 60.20 17.65 -0.05
CA PRO A 227 58.74 17.52 -0.17
C PRO A 227 58.00 17.75 1.17
N THR A 228 57.93 19.01 1.59
CA THR A 228 57.11 19.49 2.72
C THR A 228 55.66 19.65 2.31
N SER A 229 54.72 19.52 3.26
CA SER A 229 53.28 19.67 3.00
C SER A 229 52.91 20.98 2.28
N ALA A 230 53.59 22.09 2.61
CA ALA A 230 53.38 23.37 1.94
C ALA A 230 53.82 23.34 0.47
N LEU A 231 55.07 22.96 0.18
CA LEU A 231 55.60 22.89 -1.18
C LEU A 231 54.86 21.84 -2.03
N CYS A 232 54.45 20.73 -1.41
CA CYS A 232 53.65 19.68 -2.03
C CYS A 232 52.23 20.14 -2.39
N SER A 233 51.56 20.84 -1.48
CA SER A 233 50.25 21.46 -1.76
C SER A 233 50.37 22.50 -2.87
N GLN A 234 51.43 23.32 -2.85
CA GLN A 234 51.74 24.31 -3.88
C GLN A 234 52.02 23.65 -5.25
N CYS A 235 52.77 22.55 -5.28
CA CYS A 235 53.06 21.80 -6.51
C CYS A 235 51.82 21.13 -7.12
N MET A 236 51.01 20.46 -6.29
CA MET A 236 49.78 19.81 -6.77
C MET A 236 48.72 20.82 -7.19
N SER A 237 48.60 21.97 -6.49
CA SER A 237 47.69 23.05 -6.89
C SER A 237 48.16 23.86 -8.10
N ALA A 238 49.46 23.86 -8.41
CA ALA A 238 49.99 24.31 -9.70
C ALA A 238 49.59 23.39 -10.87
N GLY A 239 49.21 22.14 -10.61
CA GLY A 239 48.92 21.11 -11.62
C GLY A 239 50.13 20.23 -11.97
N CYS A 240 51.16 20.19 -11.12
CA CYS A 240 52.38 19.41 -11.29
C CYS A 240 52.43 18.15 -10.42
N SER A 241 53.39 17.28 -10.75
CA SER A 241 53.77 16.09 -9.99
C SER A 241 55.12 16.30 -9.31
N TRP A 242 55.33 15.69 -8.14
CA TRP A 242 56.63 15.74 -7.46
C TRP A 242 57.49 14.52 -7.82
N SER A 243 58.70 14.76 -8.33
CA SER A 243 59.59 13.70 -8.82
C SER A 243 61.05 14.08 -8.61
N ASN A 244 61.85 13.21 -7.99
CA ASN A 244 63.29 13.42 -7.77
C ASN A 244 63.61 14.78 -7.11
N ASP A 245 62.90 15.09 -6.02
CA ASP A 245 63.01 16.33 -5.23
C ASP A 245 62.79 17.65 -5.98
N VAL A 246 62.13 17.59 -7.14
CA VAL A 246 61.71 18.76 -7.93
C VAL A 246 60.24 18.63 -8.34
N CYS A 247 59.49 19.72 -8.18
CA CYS A 247 58.14 19.84 -8.74
C CYS A 247 58.21 20.05 -10.27
N SER A 248 57.52 19.22 -11.07
CA SER A 248 57.62 19.34 -12.53
C SER A 248 56.38 18.92 -13.32
N TRP A 249 56.27 19.49 -14.53
CA TRP A 249 55.26 19.16 -15.55
C TRP A 249 55.62 17.84 -16.27
N THR A 250 55.59 16.71 -15.57
CA THR A 250 55.97 15.43 -16.19
C THR A 250 55.04 15.00 -17.32
N THR A 251 55.61 14.53 -18.43
CA THR A 251 54.87 13.90 -19.52
C THR A 251 54.47 12.48 -19.13
N ARG A 252 53.16 12.17 -19.16
CA ARG A 252 52.65 10.81 -18.91
C ARG A 252 52.96 9.86 -20.08
N SER A 253 54.15 9.26 -20.08
CA SER A 253 54.43 8.09 -20.91
C SER A 253 53.65 6.88 -20.41
N ALA A 254 52.69 6.40 -21.21
CA ALA A 254 51.92 5.20 -20.89
C ALA A 254 52.77 3.92 -21.13
N ASN A 255 53.64 3.58 -20.17
CA ASN A 255 54.13 2.23 -19.81
C ASN A 255 55.31 2.31 -18.82
N SER A 256 55.07 2.80 -17.61
CA SER A 256 56.00 2.69 -16.48
C SER A 256 55.22 2.60 -15.16
N ASP A 257 55.73 1.81 -14.21
CA ASP A 257 55.12 1.60 -12.90
C ASP A 257 54.92 2.91 -12.10
N PRO A 258 53.99 2.94 -11.11
CA PRO A 258 53.68 4.14 -10.35
C PRO A 258 54.83 4.55 -9.44
N ILE A 259 55.70 5.43 -9.94
CA ILE A 259 56.64 6.21 -9.14
C ILE A 259 55.83 6.87 -8.01
N GLN A 260 56.25 6.64 -6.76
CA GLN A 260 55.56 7.17 -5.59
C GLN A 260 55.73 8.69 -5.54
N ASP A 261 54.68 9.42 -5.91
CA ASP A 261 54.60 10.87 -5.75
C ASP A 261 54.70 11.21 -4.25
N ALA A 262 55.88 11.65 -3.83
CA ALA A 262 56.28 11.82 -2.43
C ALA A 262 55.32 12.74 -1.66
N CYS A 263 54.65 13.63 -2.38
CA CYS A 263 53.68 14.59 -1.84
C CYS A 263 52.39 13.97 -1.30
N ARG A 264 52.15 12.66 -1.50
CA ARG A 264 51.06 11.94 -0.82
C ARG A 264 51.32 11.59 0.64
N LEU A 265 52.56 11.66 1.12
CA LEU A 265 52.95 11.25 2.49
C LEU A 265 53.21 12.43 3.45
N SER A 266 53.17 13.68 2.94
CA SER A 266 53.57 14.89 3.68
C SER A 266 52.37 15.83 3.87
N GLN A 267 51.58 15.61 4.92
CA GLN A 267 50.41 16.46 5.28
C GLN A 267 50.35 16.89 6.76
N SER A 268 51.39 16.60 7.54
CA SER A 268 51.47 16.84 8.99
C SER A 268 52.23 18.14 9.36
N GLY A 269 52.03 19.22 8.58
CA GLY A 269 52.84 20.45 8.67
C GLY A 269 52.48 21.43 9.81
N PHE A 270 51.31 21.28 10.45
CA PHE A 270 50.86 22.16 11.54
C PHE A 270 50.44 21.35 12.76
N ASN A 271 51.11 21.62 13.88
CA ASN A 271 51.00 20.84 15.12
C ASN A 271 49.82 21.28 16.00
N TYR A 272 48.64 21.37 15.39
CA TYR A 272 47.37 21.46 16.12
C TYR A 272 47.02 20.08 16.69
N SER A 273 46.67 20.01 17.96
CA SER A 273 46.09 18.80 18.56
C SER A 273 44.81 18.40 17.81
N GLU A 274 44.63 17.12 17.53
CA GLU A 274 43.47 16.66 16.75
C GLU A 274 42.16 16.79 17.56
N PRO A 275 41.12 17.47 17.03
CA PRO A 275 39.86 17.65 17.73
C PRO A 275 39.07 16.34 17.78
N VAL A 276 38.79 15.86 18.99
CA VAL A 276 37.97 14.67 19.24
C VAL A 276 36.56 15.12 19.60
N ILE A 277 35.53 14.50 19.00
CA ILE A 277 34.12 14.83 19.27
C ILE A 277 33.50 13.69 20.09
N PHE A 278 32.93 14.00 21.24
CA PHE A 278 32.23 13.05 22.12
C PHE A 278 30.71 13.07 21.90
N SER A 279 30.10 14.25 21.85
CA SER A 279 28.67 14.42 21.58
C SER A 279 28.38 15.67 20.77
N ILE A 280 27.23 15.66 20.09
CA ILE A 280 26.53 16.86 19.62
C ILE A 280 25.14 16.81 20.24
N GLU A 281 24.74 17.90 20.88
CA GLU A 281 23.52 17.98 21.67
C GLU A 281 22.58 19.07 21.12
N PRO A 282 21.38 18.69 20.63
CA PRO A 282 20.91 17.32 20.39
C PRO A 282 21.54 16.71 19.12
N SER A 283 21.64 15.38 19.09
CA SER A 283 22.06 14.61 17.91
C SER A 283 20.92 14.36 16.91
N VAL A 284 19.67 14.64 17.31
CA VAL A 284 18.46 14.52 16.48
C VAL A 284 17.68 15.84 16.55
N LEU A 285 17.27 16.37 15.40
CA LEU A 285 16.54 17.64 15.28
C LEU A 285 15.65 17.65 14.03
N SER A 286 14.76 18.64 13.90
CA SER A 286 13.92 18.80 12.72
C SER A 286 14.72 19.16 11.46
N PHE A 287 14.23 18.82 10.27
CA PHE A 287 14.82 19.25 8.99
C PHE A 287 14.91 20.79 8.82
N HIS A 288 14.19 21.57 9.64
CA HIS A 288 14.35 23.03 9.73
C HIS A 288 15.70 23.49 10.31
N GLY A 289 16.51 22.59 10.87
CA GLY A 289 17.75 22.91 11.57
C GLY A 289 17.53 23.15 13.07
N ARG A 290 18.53 23.68 13.76
CA ARG A 290 18.47 24.04 15.18
C ARG A 290 19.46 25.16 15.53
N ASN A 291 19.01 26.09 16.36
CA ASN A 291 19.89 27.11 16.93
C ASN A 291 20.59 26.61 18.21
N HIS A 292 21.76 27.19 18.50
CA HIS A 292 22.55 26.93 19.73
C HIS A 292 22.83 25.44 20.00
N ALA A 293 23.28 24.70 18.98
CA ALA A 293 23.76 23.33 19.17
C ALA A 293 25.10 23.34 19.93
N LEU A 294 25.24 22.40 20.87
CA LEU A 294 26.47 22.19 21.65
C LEU A 294 27.24 21.00 21.07
N MET A 295 28.55 21.13 20.95
CA MET A 295 29.47 20.02 20.63
C MET A 295 30.44 19.87 21.80
N ASN A 296 30.51 18.68 22.40
CA ASN A 296 31.43 18.36 23.49
C ASN A 296 32.54 17.44 22.99
N GLY A 297 33.77 17.57 23.51
CA GLY A 297 34.95 16.92 22.96
C GLY A 297 36.25 17.27 23.67
N GLU A 298 37.37 17.12 22.94
CA GLU A 298 38.72 17.54 23.35
C GLU A 298 39.42 18.29 22.21
N ASN A 299 40.38 19.15 22.55
CA ASN A 299 41.19 19.96 21.63
C ASN A 299 40.38 20.92 20.73
N LEU A 300 39.24 21.42 21.22
CA LEU A 300 38.31 22.22 20.43
C LEU A 300 38.69 23.71 20.28
N ASP A 301 39.75 24.19 20.96
CA ASP A 301 40.19 25.59 21.01
C ASP A 301 40.59 26.22 19.66
N HIS A 302 40.87 25.40 18.65
CA HIS A 302 41.30 25.84 17.33
C HIS A 302 40.28 25.56 16.23
N VAL A 303 39.08 25.14 16.59
CA VAL A 303 38.00 24.85 15.64
C VAL A 303 37.35 26.16 15.17
N THR A 304 37.47 26.46 13.88
CA THR A 304 36.99 27.70 13.27
C THR A 304 35.53 27.60 12.82
N LYS A 305 35.13 26.41 12.37
CA LYS A 305 33.80 26.10 11.84
C LYS A 305 33.52 24.61 11.96
N VAL A 306 32.25 24.25 12.01
CA VAL A 306 31.77 22.87 11.95
C VAL A 306 31.30 22.59 10.52
N ARG A 307 31.74 21.47 9.94
CA ARG A 307 31.37 21.02 8.59
C ARG A 307 30.42 19.84 8.69
N ILE A 308 29.31 19.93 7.96
CA ILE A 308 28.20 18.99 7.94
C ILE A 308 28.07 18.47 6.51
N GLN A 309 28.09 17.14 6.34
CA GLN A 309 28.24 16.50 5.04
C GLN A 309 27.38 15.22 4.94
N GLY A 310 26.56 15.13 3.88
CA GLY A 310 25.81 13.92 3.58
C GLY A 310 26.69 12.77 3.07
N HIS A 311 26.18 11.54 3.15
CA HIS A 311 26.86 10.27 2.83
C HIS A 311 27.50 10.14 1.43
N MET A 312 27.32 11.11 0.54
CA MET A 312 27.82 11.15 -0.84
C MET A 312 28.75 12.36 -1.12
N ASN A 313 29.19 13.09 -0.09
CA ASN A 313 29.97 14.34 -0.16
C ASN A 313 29.35 15.54 -0.89
N CYS A 314 28.23 15.35 -1.59
CA CYS A 314 27.57 16.30 -2.50
C CYS A 314 27.04 17.60 -1.88
N SER A 315 26.76 17.62 -0.58
CA SER A 315 26.14 18.75 0.13
C SER A 315 27.02 19.20 1.29
N LEU A 316 28.04 20.00 0.96
CA LEU A 316 28.92 20.63 1.94
C LEU A 316 28.21 21.83 2.58
N LYS A 317 27.87 21.74 3.87
CA LYS A 317 27.41 22.88 4.67
C LYS A 317 28.44 23.16 5.77
N GLU A 318 28.81 24.42 5.96
CA GLU A 318 29.73 24.84 7.01
C GLU A 318 29.06 25.91 7.88
N SER A 319 29.26 25.82 9.20
CA SER A 319 28.67 26.70 10.19
C SER A 319 29.77 27.27 11.10
N PRO A 320 29.86 28.60 11.32
CA PRO A 320 30.89 29.19 12.15
C PRO A 320 30.71 28.80 13.62
N VAL A 321 31.81 28.63 14.35
CA VAL A 321 31.79 28.48 15.80
C VAL A 321 31.51 29.85 16.44
N TRP A 322 30.64 29.89 17.46
CA TRP A 322 30.25 31.13 18.16
C TRP A 322 30.95 31.30 19.51
N ASN A 323 31.26 30.19 20.18
CA ASN A 323 32.03 30.15 21.43
C ASN A 323 32.75 28.79 21.54
N HIS A 324 33.91 28.72 22.19
CA HIS A 324 34.64 27.49 22.48
C HIS A 324 35.39 27.58 23.82
N THR A 325 35.59 26.42 24.45
CA THR A 325 36.19 26.28 25.80
C THR A 325 37.24 25.15 25.86
N GLY A 326 37.67 24.65 24.69
CA GLY A 326 38.57 23.50 24.53
C GLY A 326 37.92 22.14 24.74
N SER A 327 36.99 22.04 25.70
CA SER A 327 36.16 20.85 25.94
C SER A 327 34.75 20.93 25.34
N SER A 328 34.27 22.12 24.97
CA SER A 328 33.04 22.28 24.21
C SER A 328 33.06 23.49 23.26
N LEU A 329 32.17 23.49 22.28
CA LEU A 329 31.91 24.63 21.39
C LEU A 329 30.42 24.75 21.04
N THR A 330 29.98 25.95 20.64
CA THR A 330 28.59 26.20 20.19
C THR A 330 28.52 26.70 18.75
N PHE A 331 27.51 26.25 18.02
CA PHE A 331 27.30 26.55 16.60
C PHE A 331 25.81 26.42 16.21
N HIS A 332 25.47 26.84 14.99
CA HIS A 332 24.13 26.63 14.40
C HIS A 332 24.12 25.38 13.52
N ILE A 333 23.08 24.55 13.60
CA ILE A 333 22.84 23.47 12.64
C ILE A 333 21.84 23.99 11.59
N PRO A 334 22.26 24.25 10.34
CA PRO A 334 21.38 24.75 9.28
C PRO A 334 20.30 23.74 8.91
N SER A 335 19.26 24.19 8.21
CA SER A 335 18.24 23.31 7.65
C SER A 335 18.85 22.26 6.72
N GLY A 336 18.24 21.07 6.69
CA GLY A 336 18.72 19.88 6.00
C GLY A 336 17.60 19.12 5.31
N ASP A 337 17.98 18.00 4.69
CA ASP A 337 17.05 16.96 4.27
C ASP A 337 16.99 15.90 5.38
N LYS A 338 15.84 15.23 5.56
CA LYS A 338 15.69 14.15 6.54
C LYS A 338 16.73 13.04 6.32
N GLY A 339 17.13 12.38 7.43
CA GLY A 339 18.16 11.36 7.47
C GLY A 339 19.46 11.82 8.16
N SER A 340 20.44 10.93 8.23
CA SER A 340 21.70 11.14 8.97
C SER A 340 22.82 11.72 8.11
N VAL A 341 23.49 12.74 8.63
CA VAL A 341 24.66 13.42 8.07
C VAL A 341 25.86 13.26 8.98
N SER A 342 27.07 13.21 8.41
CA SER A 342 28.31 13.22 9.20
C SER A 342 28.72 14.66 9.51
N VAL A 343 29.35 14.86 10.67
CA VAL A 343 29.78 16.16 11.18
C VAL A 343 31.23 16.07 11.65
N CYS A 344 32.05 17.06 11.29
CA CYS A 344 33.45 17.19 11.71
C CYS A 344 33.80 18.64 12.10
N ALA A 345 34.82 18.77 12.93
CA ALA A 345 35.43 20.05 13.31
C ALA A 345 36.43 20.48 12.24
N VAL A 346 36.48 21.77 11.90
CA VAL A 346 37.41 22.31 10.88
C VAL A 346 38.42 23.29 11.48
N LEU A 347 39.69 22.91 11.38
CA LEU A 347 40.84 23.70 11.82
C LEU A 347 41.17 24.87 10.85
N PRO A 348 42.06 25.82 11.21
CA PRO A 348 42.39 26.97 10.36
C PRO A 348 43.07 26.57 9.04
N ASP A 349 43.71 25.39 9.00
CA ASP A 349 44.29 24.78 7.80
C ASP A 349 43.26 24.13 6.84
N GLY A 350 41.97 24.15 7.21
CA GLY A 350 40.86 23.62 6.41
C GLY A 350 40.61 22.11 6.53
N ARG A 351 41.45 21.37 7.28
CA ARG A 351 41.23 19.94 7.57
C ARG A 351 39.96 19.75 8.40
N CYS A 352 39.20 18.73 8.03
CA CYS A 352 37.99 18.27 8.71
C CYS A 352 38.35 17.03 9.51
N LEU A 353 38.30 17.15 10.84
CA LEU A 353 38.79 16.16 11.80
C LEU A 353 37.75 15.89 12.88
N GLY A 354 37.85 14.74 13.55
CA GLY A 354 36.76 14.18 14.34
C GLY A 354 35.58 13.71 13.47
N LYS A 355 34.76 12.79 14.00
CA LYS A 355 33.58 12.27 13.29
C LYS A 355 32.42 12.03 14.23
N ALA A 356 31.40 12.88 14.11
CA ALA A 356 30.09 12.70 14.73
C ALA A 356 29.00 12.50 13.65
N THR A 357 27.79 12.19 14.10
CA THR A 357 26.60 12.03 13.26
C THR A 357 25.45 12.85 13.85
N VAL A 358 24.71 13.53 12.98
CA VAL A 358 23.48 14.27 13.31
C VAL A 358 22.36 13.76 12.40
N THR A 359 21.15 13.62 12.92
CA THR A 359 19.98 13.14 12.17
C THR A 359 18.89 14.20 12.09
N TYR A 360 18.50 14.56 10.86
CA TYR A 360 17.34 15.39 10.60
C TYR A 360 16.07 14.52 10.55
N GLY A 361 15.04 14.88 11.29
CA GLY A 361 13.71 14.27 11.31
C GLY A 361 12.62 15.23 10.80
N SER A 362 11.36 14.86 11.02
CA SER A 362 10.17 15.63 10.62
C SER A 362 10.05 17.01 11.29
N SER A 363 9.08 17.81 10.82
CA SER A 363 8.64 19.04 11.49
C SER A 363 7.71 18.68 12.67
N PRO A 364 7.79 19.39 13.81
CA PRO A 364 6.82 19.20 14.88
C PRO A 364 5.46 19.77 14.50
N SER A 365 4.40 19.06 14.88
CA SER A 365 3.02 19.50 14.70
C SER A 365 2.37 19.72 16.06
N CYS A 366 1.53 20.75 16.20
CA CYS A 366 0.75 21.02 17.41
C CYS A 366 -0.74 20.84 17.09
N THR A 367 -1.32 19.77 17.62
CA THR A 367 -2.70 19.33 17.35
C THR A 367 -3.68 19.72 18.44
N GLY A 368 -3.20 20.07 19.64
CA GLY A 368 -4.02 20.47 20.77
C GLY A 368 -3.24 20.99 21.97
N LEU A 369 -3.95 21.64 22.89
CA LEU A 369 -3.43 22.12 24.17
C LEU A 369 -4.31 21.55 25.29
N THR A 370 -3.71 21.04 26.37
CA THR A 370 -4.45 20.49 27.51
C THR A 370 -3.83 20.95 28.82
N PRO A 371 -4.58 21.62 29.71
CA PRO A 371 -5.93 22.15 29.49
C PRO A 371 -5.96 23.22 28.38
N SER A 372 -7.13 23.41 27.75
CA SER A 372 -7.36 24.43 26.72
C SER A 372 -7.80 25.79 27.28
N THR A 373 -7.98 25.88 28.59
CA THR A 373 -8.30 27.11 29.32
C THR A 373 -7.24 27.43 30.39
N THR A 374 -7.04 28.71 30.70
CA THR A 374 -6.16 29.20 31.77
C THR A 374 -6.80 30.38 32.50
N TRP A 375 -6.37 30.64 33.73
CA TRP A 375 -6.73 31.83 34.49
C TRP A 375 -5.81 33.02 34.13
N ALA A 376 -6.29 34.24 34.33
CA ALA A 376 -5.66 35.49 33.91
C ALA A 376 -4.27 35.73 34.54
N SER A 377 -4.10 35.40 35.83
CA SER A 377 -2.83 35.52 36.56
C SER A 377 -1.69 34.66 35.99
N GLY A 378 -1.98 33.70 35.11
CA GLY A 378 -0.97 32.86 34.42
C GLY A 378 -0.26 31.83 35.31
N LYS A 379 0.80 31.24 34.74
CA LYS A 379 1.56 30.07 35.22
C LYS A 379 0.81 28.73 35.26
N ARG A 380 -0.35 28.60 34.60
CA ARG A 380 -0.96 27.28 34.40
C ARG A 380 -0.02 26.40 33.57
N LYS A 381 0.14 25.14 33.95
CA LYS A 381 1.02 24.18 33.27
C LYS A 381 0.25 23.54 32.11
N ILE A 382 0.67 23.83 30.88
CA ILE A 382 -0.02 23.37 29.66
C ILE A 382 0.78 22.24 29.01
N LYS A 383 0.09 21.14 28.71
CA LYS A 383 0.59 20.07 27.83
C LYS A 383 0.34 20.45 26.38
N VAL A 384 1.40 20.41 25.57
CA VAL A 384 1.27 20.46 24.11
C VAL A 384 1.02 19.03 23.60
N HIS A 385 -0.03 18.86 22.79
CA HIS A 385 -0.32 17.63 22.07
C HIS A 385 0.08 17.79 20.61
N GLY A 386 0.68 16.75 20.03
CA GLY A 386 1.37 16.88 18.76
C GLY A 386 2.29 15.71 18.41
N SER A 387 3.18 15.95 17.45
CA SER A 387 4.29 15.06 17.07
C SER A 387 5.62 15.80 17.06
N HIS A 388 6.73 15.08 17.27
CA HIS A 388 8.11 15.58 17.25
C HIS A 388 8.42 16.77 18.16
N LEU A 389 7.64 16.94 19.24
CA LEU A 389 7.68 18.12 20.10
C LEU A 389 9.01 18.30 20.84
N GLU A 390 9.87 17.28 20.86
CA GLU A 390 11.29 17.32 21.26
C GLU A 390 12.14 18.30 20.44
N PHE A 391 11.71 18.67 19.23
CA PHE A 391 12.41 19.63 18.37
C PHE A 391 11.99 21.09 18.62
N VAL A 392 11.02 21.36 19.50
CA VAL A 392 10.56 22.72 19.82
C VAL A 392 11.55 23.40 20.75
N GLU A 393 12.06 24.54 20.33
CA GLU A 393 12.97 25.37 21.14
C GLU A 393 12.19 26.29 22.09
N GLU A 394 11.13 26.95 21.59
CA GLU A 394 10.34 27.94 22.34
C GLU A 394 8.84 27.85 21.98
N VAL A 395 7.98 28.29 22.90
CA VAL A 395 6.57 28.59 22.63
C VAL A 395 6.37 30.10 22.60
N VAL A 396 5.55 30.59 21.67
CA VAL A 396 5.22 32.01 21.48
C VAL A 396 3.71 32.21 21.53
N HIS A 397 3.27 33.20 22.29
CA HIS A 397 1.89 33.70 22.32
C HIS A 397 1.80 35.05 21.60
N ASP A 398 0.71 35.28 20.88
CA ASP A 398 0.43 36.56 20.19
C ASP A 398 0.44 37.80 21.10
N HIS A 399 -0.22 37.72 22.25
CA HIS A 399 -0.29 38.80 23.24
C HIS A 399 1.01 38.95 24.07
N ALA A 400 1.87 37.95 24.06
CA ALA A 400 3.08 37.87 24.89
C ALA A 400 4.28 37.38 24.07
N PRO A 401 4.90 38.27 23.24
CA PRO A 401 6.00 37.92 22.34
C PRO A 401 7.36 37.69 23.04
N GLN A 402 7.37 37.51 24.37
CA GLN A 402 8.56 37.13 25.12
C GLN A 402 8.85 35.63 24.96
N THR A 403 10.12 35.23 24.94
CA THR A 403 10.51 33.82 24.89
C THR A 403 9.96 33.06 26.09
N ILE A 404 9.09 32.08 25.84
CA ILE A 404 8.67 31.10 26.86
C ILE A 404 9.47 29.82 26.61
N HIS A 405 10.46 29.59 27.48
CA HIS A 405 11.21 28.33 27.48
C HIS A 405 10.29 27.15 27.79
N THR A 406 10.51 26.05 27.08
CA THR A 406 9.74 24.81 27.22
C THR A 406 10.48 23.82 28.12
N THR A 407 9.75 22.83 28.63
CA THR A 407 10.32 21.68 29.32
C THR A 407 9.81 20.41 28.64
N TYR A 408 10.67 19.75 27.87
CA TYR A 408 10.39 18.43 27.32
C TYR A 408 10.86 17.35 28.30
N SER A 409 9.93 16.54 28.81
CA SER A 409 10.24 15.42 29.71
C SER A 409 9.23 14.29 29.56
N SER A 410 9.70 13.05 29.72
CA SER A 410 8.88 11.82 29.60
C SER A 410 8.01 11.77 28.34
N GLY A 411 8.58 12.15 27.18
CA GLY A 411 7.87 12.17 25.90
C GLY A 411 6.75 13.22 25.78
N THR A 412 6.79 14.28 26.59
CA THR A 412 5.78 15.35 26.57
C THR A 412 6.44 16.72 26.68
N LEU A 413 6.00 17.65 25.84
CA LEU A 413 6.35 19.07 25.92
C LEU A 413 5.38 19.82 26.85
N TRP A 414 5.93 20.50 27.83
CA TRP A 414 5.21 21.34 28.78
C TRP A 414 5.71 22.78 28.73
N TYR A 415 4.82 23.74 29.01
CA TYR A 415 5.19 25.14 29.30
C TYR A 415 4.24 25.74 30.34
N HIS A 416 4.58 26.92 30.86
CA HIS A 416 3.73 27.68 31.78
C HIS A 416 3.15 28.91 31.08
N THR A 417 1.86 29.18 31.27
CA THR A 417 1.19 30.32 30.62
C THR A 417 1.75 31.67 31.06
N PRO A 418 1.97 32.63 30.14
CA PRO A 418 2.20 34.03 30.51
C PRO A 418 0.93 34.60 31.17
N PRO A 419 1.05 35.63 32.03
CA PRO A 419 -0.10 36.36 32.56
C PRO A 419 -0.75 37.22 31.48
N PHE A 420 -2.04 37.50 31.62
CA PHE A 420 -2.80 38.36 30.71
C PHE A 420 -3.56 39.41 31.52
N GLU A 421 -3.24 40.68 31.31
CA GLU A 421 -3.75 41.79 32.15
C GLU A 421 -5.22 42.15 31.83
N HIS A 422 -5.95 42.61 32.87
CA HIS A 422 -7.28 43.22 32.76
C HIS A 422 -8.40 42.39 32.10
N ILE A 423 -8.42 41.07 32.33
CA ILE A 423 -9.49 40.17 31.84
C ILE A 423 -10.78 40.27 32.66
N ASN A 424 -11.82 40.88 32.08
CA ASN A 424 -13.20 40.88 32.61
C ASN A 424 -14.14 39.89 31.89
N GLN A 425 -13.76 39.39 30.71
CA GLN A 425 -14.48 38.40 29.90
C GLN A 425 -13.47 37.49 29.20
N PRO A 426 -13.81 36.23 28.81
CA PRO A 426 -12.82 35.31 28.27
C PRO A 426 -12.19 35.79 26.95
N VAL A 427 -10.87 35.64 26.82
CA VAL A 427 -10.06 36.07 25.65
C VAL A 427 -9.28 34.89 25.10
N THR A 428 -9.23 34.71 23.78
CA THR A 428 -8.38 33.68 23.15
C THR A 428 -7.02 34.23 22.75
N SER A 429 -6.00 33.38 22.85
CA SER A 429 -4.64 33.63 22.38
C SER A 429 -4.22 32.52 21.42
N THR A 430 -3.63 32.91 20.29
CA THR A 430 -2.96 32.00 19.36
C THR A 430 -1.59 31.60 19.88
N VAL A 431 -1.25 30.32 19.70
CA VAL A 431 -0.02 29.70 20.21
C VAL A 431 0.78 29.17 19.03
N SER A 432 2.08 29.44 19.00
CA SER A 432 3.00 28.97 17.97
C SER A 432 4.26 28.34 18.58
N LEU A 433 4.85 27.38 17.86
CA LEU A 433 6.08 26.69 18.21
C LEU A 433 7.25 27.27 17.40
N ARG A 434 8.42 27.50 18.01
CA ARG A 434 9.65 27.89 17.30
C ARG A 434 10.61 26.71 17.16
N VAL A 435 11.17 26.54 15.97
CA VAL A 435 12.04 25.42 15.57
C VAL A 435 13.12 25.94 14.63
N GLY A 436 14.37 26.05 15.11
CA GLY A 436 15.40 26.80 14.40
C GLY A 436 14.89 28.20 14.04
N ASN A 437 14.91 28.53 12.74
CA ASN A 437 14.44 29.81 12.21
C ASN A 437 12.99 29.77 11.67
N GLN A 438 12.21 28.75 12.00
CA GLN A 438 10.79 28.62 11.63
C GLN A 438 9.87 28.85 12.83
N THR A 439 8.66 29.34 12.56
CA THR A 439 7.58 29.50 13.55
C THR A 439 6.31 28.86 13.01
N LEU A 440 5.78 27.88 13.74
CA LEU A 440 4.72 26.96 13.30
C LEU A 440 3.48 27.17 14.17
N ALA A 441 2.35 27.53 13.58
CA ALA A 441 1.11 27.78 14.31
C ALA A 441 0.49 26.48 14.86
N CYS A 442 -0.03 26.52 16.09
CA CYS A 442 -0.83 25.41 16.63
C CYS A 442 -2.27 25.43 16.09
N SER A 443 -2.86 24.26 15.89
CA SER A 443 -4.28 24.15 15.48
C SER A 443 -5.28 24.48 16.60
N SER A 444 -4.82 24.74 17.82
CA SER A 444 -5.66 25.11 18.96
C SER A 444 -5.20 26.42 19.59
N GLN A 445 -6.16 27.28 19.88
CA GLN A 445 -5.99 28.50 20.67
C GLN A 445 -6.14 28.17 22.16
N LEU A 446 -5.57 29.01 23.03
CA LEU A 446 -5.72 28.92 24.48
C LEU A 446 -6.66 30.02 24.97
N THR A 447 -7.68 29.67 25.75
CA THR A 447 -8.65 30.65 26.27
C THR A 447 -8.30 31.06 27.70
N TYR A 448 -8.02 32.35 27.89
CA TYR A 448 -7.87 32.97 29.19
C TYR A 448 -9.23 33.36 29.77
N HIS A 449 -9.47 33.02 31.02
CA HIS A 449 -10.64 33.39 31.82
C HIS A 449 -10.23 34.26 33.02
N PRO A 450 -11.16 35.02 33.64
CA PRO A 450 -10.93 35.63 34.94
C PRO A 450 -10.45 34.61 36.00
N ASP A 451 -9.71 35.09 37.00
CA ASP A 451 -9.18 34.26 38.09
C ASP A 451 -10.30 33.70 39.00
N PRO A 452 -10.11 32.52 39.63
CA PRO A 452 -11.17 31.81 40.35
C PRO A 452 -11.65 32.47 41.66
N GLU A 453 -12.96 32.48 41.86
CA GLU A 453 -13.61 33.12 43.02
C GLU A 453 -13.92 32.11 44.14
N PHE A 454 -13.05 32.06 45.15
CA PHE A 454 -13.27 31.34 46.40
C PHE A 454 -14.02 32.20 47.42
N THR A 455 -15.00 31.63 48.14
CA THR A 455 -16.00 32.37 48.92
C THR A 455 -15.93 32.14 50.43
N SER A 456 -15.83 30.89 50.92
CA SER A 456 -15.75 30.60 52.36
C SER A 456 -15.12 29.22 52.66
N TYR A 457 -14.86 28.88 53.93
CA TYR A 457 -14.48 27.52 54.31
C TYR A 457 -15.11 27.04 55.63
N THR A 458 -15.24 25.73 55.77
CA THR A 458 -15.49 25.03 57.05
C THR A 458 -14.29 24.15 57.39
N ALA A 459 -14.08 23.87 58.68
CA ALA A 459 -13.01 23.00 59.16
C ALA A 459 -13.52 22.11 60.30
N ILE A 460 -13.26 20.80 60.21
CA ILE A 460 -13.78 19.78 61.13
C ILE A 460 -12.61 18.90 61.57
N LYS A 461 -12.41 18.74 62.89
CA LYS A 461 -11.37 17.88 63.44
C LYS A 461 -11.77 16.40 63.36
N THR A 462 -10.90 15.58 62.78
CA THR A 462 -11.09 14.15 62.52
C THR A 462 -9.94 13.38 63.19
N GLY A 463 -10.08 13.10 64.48
CA GLY A 463 -8.99 12.51 65.28
C GLY A 463 -7.85 13.51 65.52
N ASN A 464 -6.66 13.20 65.01
CA ASN A 464 -5.49 14.09 65.07
C ASN A 464 -5.40 15.06 63.88
N ASP A 465 -6.17 14.82 62.83
CA ASP A 465 -6.11 15.55 61.56
C ASP A 465 -7.34 16.49 61.44
N VAL A 466 -7.30 17.44 60.51
CA VAL A 466 -8.37 18.41 60.26
C VAL A 466 -8.77 18.38 58.80
N ARG A 467 -10.04 18.06 58.54
CA ARG A 467 -10.65 18.15 57.22
C ARG A 467 -11.17 19.56 56.99
N VAL A 468 -10.78 20.19 55.90
CA VAL A 468 -11.17 21.54 55.48
C VAL A 468 -11.96 21.43 54.18
N THR A 469 -13.14 22.06 54.12
CA THR A 469 -13.96 22.16 52.91
C THR A 469 -14.10 23.62 52.51
N ILE A 470 -13.74 23.93 51.28
CA ILE A 470 -13.65 25.28 50.72
C ILE A 470 -14.74 25.45 49.67
N GLU A 471 -15.57 26.50 49.81
CA GLU A 471 -16.55 26.89 48.81
C GLU A 471 -15.92 27.77 47.72
N LYS A 472 -16.21 27.44 46.46
CA LYS A 472 -15.77 28.15 45.25
C LYS A 472 -16.96 28.36 44.33
N ARG A 473 -17.07 29.50 43.65
CA ARG A 473 -18.09 29.70 42.60
C ARG A 473 -17.78 28.81 41.39
N ALA A 474 -18.81 28.20 40.80
CA ALA A 474 -18.66 27.41 39.57
C ALA A 474 -18.11 28.28 38.42
N ASP A 475 -17.13 27.75 37.68
CA ASP A 475 -16.49 28.44 36.54
C ASP A 475 -16.20 27.47 35.38
N LYS A 476 -15.34 27.86 34.43
CA LYS A 476 -14.92 27.04 33.28
C LYS A 476 -13.41 26.75 33.25
N LEU A 477 -12.74 26.87 34.39
CA LEU A 477 -11.31 26.62 34.50
C LEU A 477 -10.99 25.13 34.64
N ASN A 478 -11.91 24.30 35.17
CA ASN A 478 -11.67 22.88 35.48
C ASN A 478 -10.33 22.69 36.21
N ILE A 479 -10.23 23.28 37.41
CA ILE A 479 -9.00 23.26 38.22
C ILE A 479 -8.90 21.90 38.92
N THR A 480 -7.73 21.28 38.85
CA THR A 480 -7.46 19.96 39.48
C THR A 480 -6.88 20.11 40.89
N THR A 481 -6.89 19.02 41.67
CA THR A 481 -6.27 18.96 43.01
C THR A 481 -4.77 19.22 43.01
N GLU A 482 -4.08 19.00 41.89
CA GLU A 482 -2.64 19.32 41.72
C GLU A 482 -2.37 20.81 41.42
N GLU A 483 -3.40 21.59 41.05
CA GLU A 483 -3.27 23.00 40.65
C GLU A 483 -3.63 24.00 41.77
N ILE A 484 -4.23 23.51 42.86
CA ILE A 484 -4.61 24.30 44.03
C ILE A 484 -3.68 23.94 45.19
N LEU A 485 -3.10 24.95 45.83
CA LEU A 485 -2.42 24.81 47.12
C LEU A 485 -3.21 25.57 48.19
N ALA A 486 -3.39 24.99 49.38
CA ALA A 486 -4.06 25.64 50.49
C ALA A 486 -3.25 25.50 51.78
N PHE A 487 -3.19 26.57 52.56
CA PHE A 487 -2.40 26.67 53.79
C PHE A 487 -3.25 27.27 54.92
N GLY A 488 -3.32 26.58 56.05
CA GLY A 488 -3.89 27.11 57.28
C GLY A 488 -2.91 28.07 57.95
N VAL A 489 -3.33 29.32 58.16
CA VAL A 489 -2.47 30.38 58.73
C VAL A 489 -2.72 30.49 60.24
N GLN A 490 -1.64 30.38 61.02
CA GLN A 490 -1.63 30.54 62.47
C GLN A 490 -0.90 31.83 62.90
N GLU A 491 -1.05 32.23 64.16
CA GLU A 491 -0.64 33.57 64.65
C GLU A 491 0.88 33.83 64.63
N GLU A 492 1.71 32.77 64.62
CA GLU A 492 3.18 32.87 64.58
C GLU A 492 3.79 32.66 63.18
N ASN A 493 3.04 32.98 62.11
CA ASN A 493 3.51 32.92 60.71
C ASN A 493 3.90 31.52 60.19
N GLN A 494 3.62 30.45 60.94
CA GLN A 494 3.71 29.07 60.43
C GLN A 494 2.47 28.75 59.58
N ASP A 495 2.64 28.83 58.27
CA ASP A 495 1.69 28.29 57.29
C ASP A 495 1.74 26.75 57.31
N VAL A 496 0.62 26.10 57.64
CA VAL A 496 0.52 24.63 57.63
C VAL A 496 -0.21 24.16 56.37
N GLU A 497 0.43 23.32 55.57
CA GLU A 497 -0.12 22.83 54.29
C GLU A 497 -1.33 21.90 54.47
N CYS A 498 -2.34 22.09 53.64
CA CYS A 498 -3.57 21.28 53.59
C CYS A 498 -3.50 20.35 52.37
N VAL A 499 -3.33 19.05 52.62
CA VAL A 499 -3.15 18.04 51.58
C VAL A 499 -4.48 17.81 50.87
N MET A 500 -4.55 18.07 49.56
CA MET A 500 -5.80 17.97 48.79
C MET A 500 -6.34 16.53 48.75
N ASP A 501 -7.66 16.37 48.94
CA ASP A 501 -8.39 15.11 48.94
C ASP A 501 -9.25 14.99 47.66
N THR A 502 -10.29 15.81 47.53
CA THR A 502 -11.22 15.82 46.38
C THR A 502 -11.69 17.22 45.98
N ILE A 503 -12.30 17.32 44.79
CA ILE A 503 -13.05 18.50 44.35
C ILE A 503 -14.42 18.04 43.86
N ASP A 504 -15.47 18.40 44.59
CA ASP A 504 -16.85 18.06 44.27
C ASP A 504 -17.50 19.23 43.52
N THR A 505 -17.65 19.09 42.20
CA THR A 505 -18.22 20.14 41.33
C THR A 505 -19.76 20.14 41.35
N SER A 506 -20.39 21.31 41.35
CA SER A 506 -21.85 21.44 41.21
C SER A 506 -22.26 22.56 40.24
N ASN A 507 -23.55 22.66 39.92
CA ASN A 507 -24.07 23.64 38.98
C ASN A 507 -23.95 25.11 39.45
N GLU A 508 -23.69 25.36 40.75
CA GLU A 508 -23.65 26.71 41.32
C GLU A 508 -22.36 27.00 42.11
N THR A 509 -21.92 26.05 42.96
CA THR A 509 -20.65 26.14 43.72
C THR A 509 -19.90 24.83 43.77
N ASP A 510 -18.60 24.87 43.54
CA ASP A 510 -17.69 23.74 43.73
C ASP A 510 -17.22 23.68 45.20
N SER A 511 -16.96 22.47 45.71
CA SER A 511 -16.41 22.24 47.04
C SER A 511 -15.04 21.57 46.93
N VAL A 512 -13.97 22.26 47.34
CA VAL A 512 -12.60 21.71 47.39
C VAL A 512 -12.34 21.18 48.80
N ILE A 513 -11.93 19.92 48.93
CA ILE A 513 -11.69 19.25 50.22
C ILE A 513 -10.20 18.96 50.37
N CYS A 514 -9.63 19.30 51.52
CA CYS A 514 -8.24 19.00 51.88
C CYS A 514 -8.10 18.64 53.37
N GLU A 515 -6.96 18.07 53.75
CA GLU A 515 -6.70 17.53 55.09
C GLU A 515 -5.34 17.98 55.64
N ILE A 516 -5.35 18.63 56.79
CA ILE A 516 -4.14 19.05 57.54
C ILE A 516 -3.85 17.98 58.57
N LYS A 517 -2.63 17.41 58.56
CA LYS A 517 -2.30 16.22 59.34
C LYS A 517 -1.51 16.52 60.61
N ASN A 518 -1.74 15.70 61.63
CA ASN A 518 -1.01 15.65 62.89
C ASN A 518 -1.02 16.97 63.69
N THR A 519 -2.19 17.57 63.87
CA THR A 519 -2.40 18.85 64.58
C THR A 519 -3.04 18.64 65.98
N PRO A 520 -2.24 18.54 67.07
CA PRO A 520 -2.77 18.31 68.41
C PRO A 520 -3.59 19.51 68.92
N ASN A 521 -3.02 20.72 68.86
CA ASN A 521 -3.73 21.97 69.12
C ASN A 521 -4.31 22.53 67.81
N PHE A 522 -5.52 23.08 67.86
CA PHE A 522 -6.25 23.52 66.67
C PHE A 522 -6.77 24.95 66.84
N ASN A 523 -6.20 25.89 66.08
CA ASN A 523 -6.76 27.22 65.89
C ASN A 523 -6.28 27.78 64.53
N ILE A 524 -7.08 27.62 63.47
CA ILE A 524 -6.78 28.13 62.13
C ILE A 524 -7.57 29.41 61.90
N ASN A 525 -6.90 30.56 62.04
CA ASN A 525 -7.54 31.87 62.00
C ASN A 525 -7.97 32.27 60.58
N SER A 526 -7.23 31.82 59.56
CA SER A 526 -7.59 32.02 58.14
C SER A 526 -6.99 30.94 57.25
N LEU A 527 -7.55 30.77 56.06
CA LEU A 527 -7.08 29.82 55.04
C LEU A 527 -6.58 30.58 53.82
N ARG A 528 -5.30 30.40 53.46
CA ARG A 528 -4.68 30.98 52.26
C ARG A 528 -4.70 29.96 51.12
N ILE A 529 -5.29 30.33 49.99
CA ILE A 529 -5.43 29.50 48.79
C ILE A 529 -4.60 30.13 47.67
N ARG A 530 -3.89 29.30 46.90
CA ARG A 530 -3.07 29.71 45.76
C ARG A 530 -3.35 28.84 44.54
N VAL A 531 -3.49 29.47 43.38
CA VAL A 531 -3.67 28.81 42.08
C VAL A 531 -2.69 29.46 41.09
N GLY A 532 -1.56 28.80 40.85
CA GLY A 532 -0.44 29.38 40.08
C GLY A 532 0.12 30.68 40.70
N ASN A 533 -0.14 31.81 40.04
CA ASN A 533 0.17 33.16 40.54
C ASN A 533 -0.95 33.77 41.40
N PHE A 534 -2.22 33.37 41.22
CA PHE A 534 -3.35 33.92 41.96
C PHE A 534 -3.32 33.47 43.43
N THR A 535 -3.68 34.34 44.37
CA THR A 535 -3.71 34.05 45.82
C THR A 535 -4.92 34.73 46.49
N LYS A 536 -5.60 34.01 47.38
CA LYS A 536 -6.79 34.46 48.13
C LYS A 536 -6.68 34.04 49.60
N ILE A 537 -7.32 34.77 50.52
CA ILE A 537 -7.45 34.39 51.94
C ILE A 537 -8.93 34.38 52.31
N LEU A 538 -9.35 33.39 53.13
CA LEU A 538 -10.72 33.17 53.60
C LEU A 538 -10.80 33.06 55.13
N LEU A 539 -12.02 33.13 55.68
CA LEU A 539 -12.35 33.03 57.11
C LEU A 539 -13.42 31.92 57.37
N PRO A 540 -13.48 31.34 58.58
CA PRO A 540 -14.26 30.12 58.85
C PRO A 540 -15.77 30.33 59.06
N LYS A 541 -16.56 29.31 58.72
CA LYS A 541 -18.03 29.25 58.76
C LYS A 541 -18.53 28.24 59.81
N GLN A 542 -19.55 28.60 60.61
CA GLN A 542 -20.03 27.83 61.77
C GLN A 542 -21.23 26.91 61.46
N ALA A 543 -21.37 25.76 62.15
CA ALA A 543 -22.44 24.76 61.98
C ALA A 543 -22.74 23.93 63.26
N ALA A 544 -23.82 23.13 63.26
CA ALA A 544 -24.37 22.40 64.44
C ALA A 544 -24.64 20.88 64.18
N PRO A 545 -24.87 20.00 65.21
CA PRO A 545 -24.63 18.53 65.11
C PRO A 545 -25.82 17.55 65.41
N SER A 546 -25.73 16.25 65.00
CA SER A 546 -26.39 15.05 65.65
C SER A 546 -26.13 13.63 65.00
N LEU A 547 -26.55 12.53 65.68
CA LEU A 547 -26.20 11.06 65.64
C LEU A 547 -26.46 10.25 64.32
N LEU A 548 -25.90 9.06 63.96
CA LEU A 548 -25.33 7.81 64.60
C LEU A 548 -26.36 6.66 64.91
N ILE A 549 -26.15 5.31 64.74
CA ILE A 549 -25.17 4.40 64.05
C ILE A 549 -25.60 2.86 64.13
N ILE A 550 -24.94 1.91 63.40
CA ILE A 550 -24.76 0.41 63.63
C ILE A 550 -25.66 -0.69 62.96
N LEU A 551 -25.16 -1.96 62.92
CA LEU A 551 -25.51 -3.14 62.08
C LEU A 551 -25.56 -4.52 62.82
N VAL A 552 -26.39 -5.47 62.33
CA VAL A 552 -26.17 -6.95 62.14
C VAL A 552 -26.23 -7.98 63.33
N LEU A 553 -26.46 -9.26 62.95
CA LEU A 553 -26.67 -10.53 63.71
C LEU A 553 -28.14 -10.78 64.19
N ILE A 554 -28.67 -12.01 64.36
CA ILE A 554 -28.10 -13.37 64.50
C ILE A 554 -28.87 -14.42 63.63
N PRO A 555 -28.22 -15.23 62.77
CA PRO A 555 -28.87 -16.28 61.97
C PRO A 555 -28.44 -17.73 62.37
N ILE A 556 -28.91 -18.24 63.52
CA ILE A 556 -28.43 -19.54 64.07
C ILE A 556 -29.49 -20.66 64.15
N ILE A 557 -30.78 -20.35 64.27
CA ILE A 557 -31.83 -21.34 64.62
C ILE A 557 -32.23 -22.27 63.46
N ILE A 558 -32.03 -21.88 62.20
CA ILE A 558 -32.54 -22.60 61.01
C ILE A 558 -31.84 -23.95 60.77
N VAL A 559 -30.59 -24.11 61.23
CA VAL A 559 -29.68 -25.18 60.78
C VAL A 559 -30.15 -26.60 61.17
N VAL A 560 -30.72 -26.77 62.37
CA VAL A 560 -30.96 -28.11 62.94
C VAL A 560 -32.17 -28.82 62.30
N ILE A 561 -33.26 -28.09 62.06
CA ILE A 561 -34.54 -28.69 61.59
C ILE A 561 -34.41 -29.20 60.14
N VAL A 562 -33.63 -28.51 59.31
CA VAL A 562 -33.43 -28.86 57.89
C VAL A 562 -32.66 -30.19 57.72
N GLY A 563 -31.78 -30.54 58.66
CA GLY A 563 -30.91 -31.71 58.56
C GLY A 563 -31.64 -33.05 58.44
N ALA A 564 -32.73 -33.23 59.20
CA ALA A 564 -33.49 -34.48 59.22
C ALA A 564 -34.25 -34.76 57.90
N VAL A 565 -34.85 -33.71 57.31
CA VAL A 565 -35.65 -33.83 56.08
C VAL A 565 -34.78 -34.10 54.86
N LEU A 566 -33.54 -33.60 54.84
CA LEU A 566 -32.61 -33.79 53.72
C LEU A 566 -32.19 -35.25 53.52
N TYR A 567 -32.06 -36.05 54.57
CA TYR A 567 -31.42 -37.37 54.46
C TYR A 567 -32.22 -38.38 53.62
N SER A 568 -33.53 -38.48 53.84
CA SER A 568 -34.42 -39.38 53.08
C SER A 568 -34.60 -38.91 51.63
N TYR A 569 -34.82 -37.61 51.43
CA TYR A 569 -35.02 -37.02 50.09
C TYR A 569 -33.78 -37.14 49.20
N ASN A 570 -32.57 -37.10 49.79
CA ASN A 570 -31.31 -37.11 49.05
C ASN A 570 -31.03 -38.37 48.23
N LYS A 571 -31.62 -39.54 48.51
CA LYS A 571 -31.29 -40.78 47.78
C LYS A 571 -31.97 -40.86 46.41
N GLN A 572 -33.29 -40.63 46.33
CA GLN A 572 -33.99 -40.51 45.04
C GLN A 572 -33.57 -39.23 44.29
N ARG A 573 -33.39 -38.11 45.01
CA ARG A 573 -32.95 -36.85 44.41
C ARG A 573 -31.59 -36.98 43.71
N LYS A 574 -30.67 -37.85 44.13
CA LYS A 574 -29.36 -37.98 43.48
C LYS A 574 -29.44 -38.42 42.01
N MET A 575 -30.23 -39.44 41.66
CA MET A 575 -30.38 -39.86 40.26
C MET A 575 -31.20 -38.83 39.46
N ALA A 576 -32.33 -38.37 39.99
CA ALA A 576 -33.14 -37.35 39.34
C ALA A 576 -32.36 -36.02 39.13
N ALA A 577 -31.50 -35.63 40.06
CA ALA A 577 -30.65 -34.46 39.95
C ALA A 577 -29.36 -34.70 39.15
N GLN A 578 -28.92 -35.93 38.89
CA GLN A 578 -27.90 -36.20 37.87
C GLN A 578 -28.49 -36.06 36.48
N MET A 579 -29.67 -36.66 36.23
CA MET A 579 -30.36 -36.55 34.95
C MET A 579 -30.83 -35.10 34.69
N ASN A 580 -31.39 -34.41 35.69
CA ASN A 580 -31.68 -32.98 35.58
C ASN A 580 -30.39 -32.15 35.48
N LYS A 581 -29.28 -32.44 36.19
CA LYS A 581 -28.00 -31.73 35.93
C LYS A 581 -27.40 -32.01 34.55
N GLN A 582 -27.81 -33.06 33.83
CA GLN A 582 -27.47 -33.21 32.42
C GLN A 582 -28.44 -32.42 31.54
N LEU A 583 -29.75 -32.52 31.78
CA LEU A 583 -30.77 -31.75 31.06
C LEU A 583 -30.64 -30.23 31.23
N ASP A 584 -30.26 -29.75 32.42
CA ASP A 584 -30.04 -28.34 32.76
C ASP A 584 -28.70 -27.85 32.24
N ARG A 585 -27.62 -28.65 32.30
CA ARG A 585 -26.35 -28.30 31.63
C ARG A 585 -26.58 -28.13 30.14
N LEU A 586 -27.18 -29.14 29.51
CA LEU A 586 -27.60 -29.13 28.12
C LEU A 586 -28.53 -27.96 27.75
N LYS A 587 -29.52 -27.65 28.58
CA LYS A 587 -30.44 -26.52 28.37
C LYS A 587 -29.73 -25.19 28.52
N ASN A 588 -28.72 -25.11 29.39
CA ASN A 588 -27.85 -23.95 29.52
C ASN A 588 -26.83 -23.88 28.37
N GLU A 589 -26.32 -25.01 27.86
CA GLU A 589 -25.45 -25.11 26.69
C GLU A 589 -26.20 -24.64 25.45
N ILE A 590 -27.34 -25.25 25.10
CA ILE A 590 -28.21 -24.81 23.99
C ILE A 590 -28.74 -23.38 24.22
N GLY A 591 -29.06 -23.02 25.47
CA GLY A 591 -29.48 -21.66 25.83
C GLY A 591 -28.35 -20.63 25.64
N ASN A 592 -27.11 -21.01 25.92
CA ASN A 592 -25.92 -20.20 25.68
C ASN A 592 -25.55 -20.18 24.19
N ASP A 593 -25.69 -21.27 23.44
CA ASP A 593 -25.50 -21.31 21.97
C ASP A 593 -26.48 -20.37 21.27
N ILE A 594 -27.76 -20.42 21.64
CA ILE A 594 -28.80 -19.53 21.11
C ILE A 594 -28.54 -18.08 21.55
N ARG A 595 -28.17 -17.85 22.81
CA ARG A 595 -27.82 -16.51 23.32
C ARG A 595 -26.58 -15.97 22.63
N GLN A 596 -25.54 -16.79 22.42
CA GLN A 596 -24.29 -16.38 21.80
C GLN A 596 -24.50 -16.13 20.31
N GLY A 597 -25.20 -17.00 19.58
CA GLY A 597 -25.60 -16.75 18.19
C GLY A 597 -26.42 -15.47 18.03
N PHE A 598 -27.26 -15.13 19.02
CA PHE A 598 -28.00 -13.86 19.05
C PHE A 598 -27.14 -12.65 19.43
N VAL A 599 -26.18 -12.81 20.35
CA VAL A 599 -25.20 -11.79 20.75
C VAL A 599 -24.24 -11.49 19.59
N ASP A 600 -23.68 -12.50 18.93
CA ASP A 600 -22.84 -12.37 17.74
C ASP A 600 -23.57 -11.56 16.66
N MET A 601 -24.82 -11.95 16.35
CA MET A 601 -25.68 -11.27 15.37
C MET A 601 -26.00 -9.80 15.73
N GLN A 602 -25.81 -9.37 16.99
CA GLN A 602 -25.98 -7.97 17.42
C GLN A 602 -24.67 -7.21 17.66
N MET A 603 -23.57 -7.91 17.94
CA MET A 603 -22.30 -7.34 18.41
C MET A 603 -21.16 -7.47 17.39
N GLU A 604 -21.35 -8.22 16.30
CA GLU A 604 -20.40 -8.40 15.21
C GLU A 604 -20.01 -7.04 14.59
N LYS A 605 -18.79 -6.57 14.86
CA LYS A 605 -18.27 -5.30 14.34
C LYS A 605 -17.75 -5.43 12.91
N CYS A 606 -17.98 -4.40 12.10
CA CYS A 606 -17.46 -4.33 10.72
C CYS A 606 -15.97 -3.95 10.73
N ASN A 607 -15.10 -4.97 10.74
CA ASN A 607 -13.65 -4.84 10.54
C ASN A 607 -13.25 -5.36 9.13
N LEU A 608 -14.10 -5.11 8.12
CA LEU A 608 -13.90 -5.59 6.75
C LEU A 608 -13.19 -4.54 5.89
N ILE A 609 -12.47 -5.02 4.87
CA ILE A 609 -11.41 -4.25 4.21
C ILE A 609 -11.96 -3.05 3.40
N GLU A 610 -11.71 -1.83 3.88
CA GLU A 610 -11.94 -0.60 3.11
C GLU A 610 -10.87 -0.34 2.02
N ASN A 611 -9.66 -0.91 2.17
CA ASN A 611 -8.50 -0.64 1.33
C ASN A 611 -7.80 -1.92 0.86
N VAL A 612 -8.22 -2.49 -0.27
CA VAL A 612 -7.63 -3.74 -0.84
C VAL A 612 -6.42 -3.50 -1.76
N GLY A 613 -5.92 -2.26 -1.85
CA GLY A 613 -4.81 -1.91 -2.74
C GLY A 613 -5.18 -2.02 -4.23
N ALA A 614 -4.37 -2.72 -5.02
CA ALA A 614 -4.64 -2.97 -6.43
C ALA A 614 -5.37 -4.31 -6.62
N ILE A 615 -6.53 -4.28 -7.28
CA ILE A 615 -7.32 -5.48 -7.59
C ILE A 615 -6.53 -6.36 -8.59
N PRO A 616 -6.31 -7.66 -8.31
CA PRO A 616 -5.53 -8.56 -9.16
C PRO A 616 -6.37 -9.07 -10.34
N PHE A 617 -6.79 -8.17 -11.23
CA PHE A 617 -7.47 -8.51 -12.48
C PHE A 617 -6.59 -9.38 -13.38
N LEU A 618 -7.19 -10.40 -14.00
CA LEU A 618 -6.58 -11.12 -15.11
C LEU A 618 -6.56 -10.27 -16.39
N ASP A 619 -5.49 -10.44 -17.18
CA ASP A 619 -5.42 -9.90 -18.54
C ASP A 619 -6.56 -10.44 -19.39
N TYR A 620 -6.94 -9.68 -20.42
CA TYR A 620 -8.08 -9.98 -21.27
C TYR A 620 -8.02 -11.39 -21.87
N LYS A 621 -6.87 -11.80 -22.43
CA LYS A 621 -6.67 -13.15 -22.97
C LYS A 621 -6.92 -14.27 -21.95
N HIS A 622 -6.58 -14.05 -20.68
CA HIS A 622 -6.78 -15.03 -19.62
C HIS A 622 -8.25 -15.08 -19.16
N PHE A 623 -8.89 -13.92 -19.00
CA PHE A 623 -10.32 -13.79 -18.73
C PHE A 623 -11.17 -14.46 -19.82
N ALA A 624 -10.93 -14.08 -21.08
CA ALA A 624 -11.69 -14.56 -22.23
C ALA A 624 -11.49 -16.07 -22.42
N SER A 625 -10.26 -16.57 -22.38
CA SER A 625 -9.98 -18.00 -22.51
C SER A 625 -10.61 -18.84 -21.40
N ARG A 626 -10.63 -18.36 -20.14
CA ARG A 626 -11.31 -19.05 -19.02
C ARG A 626 -12.84 -19.10 -19.21
N ILE A 627 -13.44 -18.15 -19.93
CA ILE A 627 -14.87 -18.17 -20.27
C ILE A 627 -15.15 -19.01 -21.51
N PHE A 628 -14.30 -18.93 -22.53
CA PHE A 628 -14.45 -19.66 -23.79
C PHE A 628 -14.25 -21.18 -23.57
N PHE A 629 -13.25 -21.56 -22.76
CA PHE A 629 -12.85 -22.94 -22.50
C PHE A 629 -12.76 -23.21 -20.98
N PRO A 630 -13.90 -23.23 -20.25
CA PRO A 630 -13.91 -23.31 -18.77
C PRO A 630 -13.37 -24.64 -18.22
N ASP A 631 -13.42 -25.71 -19.01
CA ASP A 631 -12.83 -27.02 -18.69
C ASP A 631 -11.28 -27.01 -18.75
N GLY A 632 -10.68 -25.96 -19.32
CA GLY A 632 -9.25 -25.87 -19.58
C GLY A 632 -8.75 -26.84 -20.65
N GLY A 633 -7.44 -27.13 -20.62
CA GLY A 633 -6.80 -28.15 -21.46
C GLY A 633 -6.06 -27.61 -22.69
N PRO A 634 -5.51 -28.50 -23.55
CA PRO A 634 -4.54 -28.13 -24.60
C PRO A 634 -5.05 -27.08 -25.60
N VAL A 635 -6.33 -27.15 -25.97
CA VAL A 635 -6.97 -26.22 -26.91
C VAL A 635 -6.98 -24.79 -26.37
N MET A 636 -7.17 -24.61 -25.05
CA MET A 636 -7.11 -23.30 -24.41
C MET A 636 -5.68 -22.73 -24.52
N THR A 637 -4.67 -23.54 -24.23
CA THR A 637 -3.25 -23.13 -24.29
C THR A 637 -2.81 -22.81 -25.73
N SER A 638 -3.20 -23.62 -26.72
CA SER A 638 -2.81 -23.40 -28.12
C SER A 638 -3.45 -22.16 -28.75
N CYS A 639 -4.61 -21.71 -28.24
CA CYS A 639 -5.33 -20.53 -28.72
C CYS A 639 -4.81 -19.21 -28.14
N ILE A 640 -3.89 -19.23 -27.17
CA ILE A 640 -3.30 -18.05 -26.54
C ILE A 640 -1.95 -17.71 -27.19
N LYS A 641 -1.63 -16.42 -27.34
CA LYS A 641 -0.27 -15.95 -27.63
C LYS A 641 0.43 -15.52 -26.33
N ASP A 642 1.53 -16.18 -25.99
CA ASP A 642 2.36 -15.85 -24.83
C ASP A 642 3.69 -15.20 -25.22
N ILE A 643 4.11 -14.23 -24.39
CA ILE A 643 5.19 -13.27 -24.68
C ILE A 643 6.60 -13.88 -24.50
N GLY A 644 6.67 -15.18 -24.18
CA GLY A 644 7.91 -15.91 -23.86
C GLY A 644 8.44 -16.85 -24.95
N GLN A 645 7.74 -17.00 -26.08
CA GLN A 645 8.28 -17.66 -27.28
C GLN A 645 8.70 -16.60 -28.29
N ASP A 646 9.78 -16.86 -29.03
CA ASP A 646 10.35 -15.90 -29.99
C ASP A 646 9.31 -15.34 -30.95
N ALA A 647 9.40 -14.04 -31.22
CA ALA A 647 8.48 -13.30 -32.09
C ALA A 647 8.65 -13.61 -33.59
N VAL A 648 8.91 -14.88 -33.92
CA VAL A 648 8.67 -15.44 -35.25
C VAL A 648 7.21 -15.21 -35.59
N LYS A 649 6.95 -14.30 -36.53
CA LYS A 649 5.64 -14.21 -37.17
C LYS A 649 5.39 -15.50 -37.93
N VAL A 650 4.76 -16.48 -37.26
CA VAL A 650 4.15 -17.63 -37.93
C VAL A 650 3.09 -17.07 -38.87
N GLN A 651 3.45 -16.94 -40.14
CA GLN A 651 2.50 -16.63 -41.20
C GLN A 651 1.42 -17.71 -41.17
N PRO A 652 0.12 -17.36 -41.18
CA PRO A 652 -0.94 -18.35 -41.21
C PRO A 652 -0.78 -19.19 -42.49
N ASP A 653 -0.71 -20.52 -42.34
CA ASP A 653 -0.55 -21.43 -43.48
C ASP A 653 -1.66 -21.21 -44.51
N GLU A 654 -1.37 -21.50 -45.78
CA GLU A 654 -2.32 -21.32 -46.89
C GLU A 654 -3.68 -21.98 -46.62
N SER A 655 -3.69 -23.19 -46.05
CA SER A 655 -4.90 -23.91 -45.63
C SER A 655 -5.70 -23.16 -44.55
N CYS A 656 -5.02 -22.54 -43.57
CA CYS A 656 -5.67 -21.72 -42.55
C CYS A 656 -6.23 -20.41 -43.14
N GLN A 657 -5.51 -19.78 -44.08
CA GLN A 657 -6.03 -18.60 -44.79
C GLN A 657 -7.26 -18.93 -45.63
N ALA A 658 -7.25 -20.05 -46.35
CA ALA A 658 -8.38 -20.50 -47.16
C ALA A 658 -9.62 -20.79 -46.29
N LEU A 659 -9.46 -21.46 -45.15
CA LEU A 659 -10.55 -21.69 -44.20
C LEU A 659 -11.06 -20.40 -43.55
N SER A 660 -10.17 -19.45 -43.23
CA SER A 660 -10.56 -18.13 -42.69
C SER A 660 -11.42 -17.34 -43.69
N ARG A 661 -11.08 -17.36 -44.99
CA ARG A 661 -11.90 -16.77 -46.06
C ARG A 661 -13.28 -17.45 -46.15
N LEU A 662 -13.33 -18.78 -46.06
CA LEU A 662 -14.57 -19.55 -46.13
C LEU A 662 -15.50 -19.27 -44.94
N ILE A 663 -14.97 -19.17 -43.71
CA ILE A 663 -15.74 -18.81 -42.50
C ILE A 663 -16.26 -17.36 -42.54
N ARG A 664 -15.60 -16.49 -43.33
CA ARG A 664 -16.02 -15.10 -43.57
C ARG A 664 -17.12 -14.95 -44.63
N ASP A 665 -17.59 -16.05 -45.24
CA ASP A 665 -18.84 -16.06 -46.00
C ASP A 665 -20.04 -16.41 -45.11
N GLN A 666 -21.08 -15.56 -45.15
CA GLN A 666 -22.26 -15.70 -44.29
C GLN A 666 -23.11 -16.94 -44.65
N VAL A 667 -23.20 -17.30 -45.94
CA VAL A 667 -23.97 -18.47 -46.39
C VAL A 667 -23.25 -19.75 -45.97
N PHE A 668 -21.92 -19.77 -46.07
CA PHE A 668 -21.12 -20.87 -45.54
C PHE A 668 -21.30 -21.03 -44.03
N LEU A 669 -21.03 -19.99 -43.25
CA LEU A 669 -20.96 -20.12 -41.80
C LEU A 669 -22.32 -20.45 -41.17
N THR A 670 -23.42 -19.89 -41.68
CA THR A 670 -24.77 -20.27 -41.24
C THR A 670 -25.12 -21.72 -41.61
N SER A 671 -24.82 -22.15 -42.85
CA SER A 671 -25.03 -23.54 -43.29
C SER A 671 -24.19 -24.54 -42.47
N PHE A 672 -22.93 -24.18 -42.17
CA PHE A 672 -22.01 -24.96 -41.34
C PHE A 672 -22.56 -25.16 -39.92
N VAL A 673 -22.99 -24.08 -39.25
CA VAL A 673 -23.56 -24.16 -37.90
C VAL A 673 -24.82 -25.03 -37.88
N HIS A 674 -25.75 -24.82 -38.80
CA HIS A 674 -26.99 -25.61 -38.84
C HIS A 674 -26.74 -27.09 -39.20
N ALA A 675 -25.82 -27.38 -40.12
CA ALA A 675 -25.45 -28.75 -40.46
C ALA A 675 -24.88 -29.54 -39.26
N LEU A 676 -24.14 -28.88 -38.37
CA LEU A 676 -23.64 -29.48 -37.12
C LEU A 676 -24.75 -29.66 -36.08
N GLU A 677 -25.62 -28.66 -35.90
CA GLU A 677 -26.67 -28.70 -34.88
C GLU A 677 -27.76 -29.75 -35.13
N GLU A 678 -27.99 -30.12 -36.39
CA GLU A 678 -28.94 -31.15 -36.80
C GLU A 678 -28.43 -32.59 -36.52
N GLN A 679 -27.15 -32.76 -36.16
CA GLN A 679 -26.56 -34.08 -35.89
C GLN A 679 -26.91 -34.61 -34.50
N LYS A 680 -27.56 -35.78 -34.45
CA LYS A 680 -27.97 -36.44 -33.19
C LYS A 680 -26.83 -36.76 -32.23
N ASN A 681 -25.62 -36.94 -32.76
CA ASN A 681 -24.42 -37.28 -31.97
C ASN A 681 -23.70 -36.04 -31.43
N PHE A 682 -24.02 -34.83 -31.94
CA PHE A 682 -23.26 -33.61 -31.67
C PHE A 682 -23.74 -32.93 -30.37
N ASN A 683 -22.94 -33.10 -29.32
CA ASN A 683 -23.37 -32.86 -27.94
C ASN A 683 -23.11 -31.43 -27.45
N VAL A 684 -23.66 -31.07 -26.28
CA VAL A 684 -23.58 -29.70 -25.72
C VAL A 684 -22.14 -29.22 -25.49
N LYS A 685 -21.19 -30.11 -25.18
CA LYS A 685 -19.76 -29.74 -25.03
C LYS A 685 -19.13 -29.42 -26.39
N GLU A 686 -19.50 -30.14 -27.45
CA GLU A 686 -19.02 -29.87 -28.82
C GLU A 686 -19.66 -28.60 -29.39
N LYS A 687 -20.96 -28.38 -29.17
CA LYS A 687 -21.64 -27.10 -29.46
C LYS A 687 -20.92 -25.93 -28.77
N CYS A 688 -20.56 -26.10 -27.50
CA CYS A 688 -19.78 -25.10 -26.77
C CYS A 688 -18.37 -24.89 -27.34
N ALA A 689 -17.68 -25.97 -27.73
CA ALA A 689 -16.34 -25.90 -28.32
C ALA A 689 -16.35 -25.16 -29.67
N VAL A 690 -17.24 -25.53 -30.59
CA VAL A 690 -17.36 -24.86 -31.90
C VAL A 690 -17.73 -23.39 -31.75
N ALA A 691 -18.66 -23.04 -30.86
CA ALA A 691 -18.99 -21.65 -30.57
C ALA A 691 -17.77 -20.83 -30.09
N SER A 692 -16.93 -21.40 -29.21
CA SER A 692 -15.71 -20.76 -28.72
C SER A 692 -14.60 -20.71 -29.78
N LEU A 693 -14.43 -21.74 -30.60
CA LEU A 693 -13.48 -21.74 -31.71
C LEU A 693 -13.87 -20.71 -32.80
N LEU A 694 -15.16 -20.57 -33.11
CA LEU A 694 -15.68 -19.50 -33.97
C LEU A 694 -15.44 -18.11 -33.37
N THR A 695 -15.67 -17.96 -32.05
CA THR A 695 -15.41 -16.69 -31.34
C THR A 695 -13.94 -16.27 -31.48
N VAL A 696 -12.99 -17.21 -31.32
CA VAL A 696 -11.56 -16.93 -31.45
C VAL A 696 -11.17 -16.69 -32.91
N SER A 697 -11.70 -17.47 -33.85
CA SER A 697 -11.38 -17.36 -35.28
C SER A 697 -11.93 -16.08 -35.95
N LEU A 698 -12.89 -15.42 -35.30
CA LEU A 698 -13.51 -14.16 -35.75
C LEU A 698 -13.27 -13.00 -34.76
N HIS A 699 -12.31 -13.13 -33.85
CA HIS A 699 -12.08 -12.13 -32.79
C HIS A 699 -11.61 -10.78 -33.34
N GLY A 700 -10.78 -10.81 -34.40
CA GLY A 700 -10.40 -9.61 -35.16
C GLY A 700 -11.53 -8.97 -35.98
N ASP A 701 -12.73 -9.55 -36.04
CA ASP A 701 -13.88 -9.04 -36.79
C ASP A 701 -15.20 -9.22 -36.02
N LEU A 702 -15.29 -8.56 -34.86
CA LEU A 702 -16.50 -8.54 -34.04
C LEU A 702 -17.74 -8.00 -34.80
N PRO A 703 -17.66 -7.04 -35.75
CA PRO A 703 -18.81 -6.66 -36.58
C PRO A 703 -19.40 -7.81 -37.38
N TYR A 704 -18.57 -8.62 -38.07
CA TYR A 704 -19.05 -9.80 -38.79
C TYR A 704 -19.57 -10.88 -37.84
N LEU A 705 -18.86 -11.17 -36.74
CA LEU A 705 -19.31 -12.12 -35.71
C LEU A 705 -20.69 -11.74 -35.13
N THR A 706 -20.95 -10.45 -34.95
CA THR A 706 -22.25 -9.94 -34.45
C THR A 706 -23.36 -10.14 -35.47
N GLN A 707 -23.13 -9.82 -36.75
CA GLN A 707 -24.08 -10.04 -37.84
C GLN A 707 -24.47 -11.53 -37.97
N VAL A 708 -23.50 -12.44 -37.88
CA VAL A 708 -23.76 -13.89 -37.92
C VAL A 708 -24.49 -14.36 -36.65
N MET A 709 -24.15 -13.83 -35.47
CA MET A 709 -24.87 -14.13 -34.24
C MET A 709 -26.35 -13.72 -34.32
N GLU A 710 -26.66 -12.53 -34.85
CA GLU A 710 -28.04 -12.05 -35.02
C GLU A 710 -28.85 -12.94 -35.97
N GLU A 711 -28.25 -13.39 -37.07
CA GLU A 711 -28.89 -14.29 -38.04
C GLU A 711 -29.18 -15.65 -37.41
N LEU A 712 -28.20 -16.25 -36.73
CA LEU A 712 -28.36 -17.52 -36.03
C LEU A 712 -29.36 -17.43 -34.85
N LEU A 713 -29.43 -16.29 -34.14
CA LEU A 713 -30.43 -16.05 -33.10
C LEU A 713 -31.84 -15.94 -33.69
N ARG A 714 -31.98 -15.25 -34.84
CA ARG A 714 -33.27 -15.13 -35.55
C ARG A 714 -33.75 -16.50 -36.02
N ALA A 715 -32.86 -17.28 -36.65
CA ALA A 715 -33.14 -18.65 -37.06
C ALA A 715 -33.54 -19.54 -35.87
N LEU A 716 -32.82 -19.47 -34.74
CA LEU A 716 -33.18 -20.20 -33.51
C LEU A 716 -34.58 -19.80 -32.99
N MET A 717 -34.91 -18.51 -33.00
CA MET A 717 -36.24 -18.02 -32.62
C MET A 717 -37.37 -18.46 -33.58
N GLU A 718 -37.06 -18.83 -34.83
CA GLU A 718 -38.02 -19.31 -35.84
C GLU A 718 -38.25 -20.82 -35.81
N GLN A 719 -37.43 -21.60 -35.10
CA GLN A 719 -37.57 -23.05 -35.07
C GLN A 719 -38.90 -23.50 -34.40
N PRO A 720 -39.66 -24.45 -34.99
CA PRO A 720 -40.92 -24.94 -34.42
C PRO A 720 -40.79 -25.61 -33.04
N SER A 721 -39.59 -26.09 -32.70
CA SER A 721 -39.23 -26.60 -31.37
C SER A 721 -39.44 -25.57 -30.27
N ASN A 722 -39.27 -24.28 -30.57
CA ASN A 722 -39.34 -23.16 -29.63
C ASN A 722 -40.75 -22.58 -29.47
N SER A 723 -41.78 -23.43 -29.59
CA SER A 723 -43.21 -23.09 -29.54
C SER A 723 -43.69 -22.41 -28.24
N GLN A 724 -42.88 -22.39 -27.16
CA GLN A 724 -43.16 -21.61 -25.95
C GLN A 724 -42.12 -20.49 -25.77
N PRO A 725 -42.41 -19.24 -26.18
CA PRO A 725 -41.45 -18.12 -26.14
C PRO A 725 -40.81 -17.85 -24.77
N LYS A 726 -41.52 -18.10 -23.65
CA LYS A 726 -40.99 -17.95 -22.28
C LYS A 726 -39.95 -19.03 -21.88
N LEU A 727 -39.60 -19.97 -22.76
CA LEU A 727 -38.49 -20.93 -22.57
C LEU A 727 -37.22 -20.58 -23.39
N MET A 728 -37.30 -19.63 -24.32
CA MET A 728 -36.16 -19.22 -25.15
C MET A 728 -34.93 -18.82 -24.34
N LEU A 729 -33.75 -19.20 -24.84
CA LEU A 729 -32.44 -18.88 -24.26
C LEU A 729 -32.23 -19.39 -22.82
N ARG A 730 -33.09 -20.25 -22.27
CA ARG A 730 -33.06 -20.68 -20.85
C ARG A 730 -31.95 -21.68 -20.50
N ARG A 731 -31.41 -22.40 -21.48
CA ARG A 731 -30.34 -23.41 -21.35
C ARG A 731 -29.39 -23.28 -22.54
N THR A 732 -28.19 -23.85 -22.49
CA THR A 732 -27.30 -23.86 -23.68
C THR A 732 -27.52 -25.16 -24.43
N GLU A 733 -28.42 -25.13 -25.42
CA GLU A 733 -28.77 -26.28 -26.25
C GLU A 733 -28.35 -26.09 -27.74
N SER A 734 -27.91 -24.87 -28.09
CA SER A 734 -27.35 -24.44 -29.39
C SER A 734 -25.93 -23.86 -29.31
N ILE A 735 -25.23 -23.80 -30.45
CA ILE A 735 -23.96 -23.09 -30.67
C ILE A 735 -24.15 -21.59 -30.41
N VAL A 736 -25.22 -20.99 -30.96
CA VAL A 736 -25.43 -19.53 -30.89
C VAL A 736 -25.66 -19.03 -29.47
N GLU A 737 -26.23 -19.84 -28.58
CA GLU A 737 -26.39 -19.52 -27.16
C GLU A 737 -25.05 -19.44 -26.40
N LYS A 738 -24.05 -20.26 -26.77
CA LYS A 738 -22.69 -20.13 -26.25
C LYS A 738 -21.96 -18.97 -26.93
N LEU A 739 -22.16 -18.75 -28.23
CA LEU A 739 -21.57 -17.63 -28.97
C LEU A 739 -22.04 -16.29 -28.38
N LEU A 740 -23.34 -16.13 -28.07
CA LEU A 740 -23.90 -15.00 -27.34
C LEU A 740 -23.27 -14.81 -25.95
N THR A 741 -23.03 -15.90 -25.22
CA THR A 741 -22.36 -15.86 -23.91
C THR A 741 -20.92 -15.35 -24.04
N ASN A 742 -20.21 -15.76 -25.09
CA ASN A 742 -18.86 -15.31 -25.40
C ASN A 742 -18.85 -13.84 -25.86
N TRP A 743 -19.77 -13.44 -26.74
CA TRP A 743 -19.94 -12.07 -27.23
C TRP A 743 -20.24 -11.08 -26.12
N MET A 744 -21.17 -11.42 -25.20
CA MET A 744 -21.42 -10.63 -23.99
C MET A 744 -20.15 -10.45 -23.15
N SER A 745 -19.33 -11.50 -23.05
CA SER A 745 -18.09 -11.46 -22.27
C SER A 745 -17.01 -10.58 -22.92
N ILE A 746 -16.93 -10.56 -24.25
CA ILE A 746 -16.07 -9.64 -25.01
C ILE A 746 -16.53 -8.20 -24.76
N CYS A 747 -17.78 -7.89 -25.11
CA CYS A 747 -18.29 -6.52 -25.13
C CYS A 747 -18.48 -5.89 -23.74
N LEU A 748 -18.54 -6.71 -22.67
CA LEU A 748 -18.73 -6.22 -21.30
C LEU A 748 -17.47 -6.32 -20.42
N TYR A 749 -16.32 -6.78 -20.93
CA TYR A 749 -15.07 -6.81 -20.15
C TYR A 749 -14.64 -5.42 -19.68
N GLY A 750 -14.83 -4.37 -20.49
CA GLY A 750 -14.58 -2.98 -20.08
C GLY A 750 -15.42 -2.57 -18.87
N PHE A 751 -16.75 -2.71 -18.97
CA PHE A 751 -17.68 -2.40 -17.87
C PHE A 751 -17.43 -3.27 -16.61
N LEU A 752 -17.07 -4.54 -16.80
CA LEU A 752 -16.65 -5.43 -15.72
C LEU A 752 -15.38 -4.92 -15.03
N ARG A 753 -14.35 -4.51 -15.79
CA ARG A 753 -13.08 -4.03 -15.22
C ARG A 753 -13.20 -2.64 -14.56
N GLU A 754 -14.02 -1.76 -15.14
CA GLU A 754 -14.16 -0.36 -14.71
C GLU A 754 -15.20 -0.14 -13.60
N SER A 755 -16.30 -0.91 -13.59
CA SER A 755 -17.39 -0.75 -12.61
C SER A 755 -17.56 -1.95 -11.69
N VAL A 756 -17.81 -3.15 -12.25
CA VAL A 756 -18.32 -4.29 -11.46
C VAL A 756 -17.24 -5.06 -10.70
N GLY A 757 -15.99 -5.03 -11.18
CA GLY A 757 -14.89 -5.83 -10.66
C GLY A 757 -14.47 -5.46 -9.23
N GLN A 758 -14.51 -4.16 -8.88
CA GLN A 758 -14.20 -3.72 -7.52
C GLN A 758 -15.22 -4.24 -6.48
N PRO A 759 -16.54 -4.04 -6.61
CA PRO A 759 -17.51 -4.60 -5.67
C PRO A 759 -17.55 -6.14 -5.70
N LEU A 760 -17.26 -6.79 -6.83
CA LEU A 760 -17.14 -8.25 -6.90
C LEU A 760 -15.94 -8.77 -6.11
N PHE A 761 -14.76 -8.15 -6.27
CA PHE A 761 -13.56 -8.53 -5.52
C PHE A 761 -13.71 -8.25 -4.02
N LEU A 762 -14.30 -7.10 -3.66
CA LEU A 762 -14.64 -6.76 -2.27
C LEU A 762 -15.60 -7.78 -1.65
N LEU A 763 -16.65 -8.21 -2.37
CA LEU A 763 -17.57 -9.25 -1.90
C LEU A 763 -16.86 -10.58 -1.65
N VAL A 764 -15.96 -10.98 -2.55
CA VAL A 764 -15.17 -12.22 -2.40
C VAL A 764 -14.22 -12.12 -1.20
N CYS A 765 -13.51 -11.00 -1.04
CA CYS A 765 -12.65 -10.77 0.12
C CYS A 765 -13.47 -10.77 1.43
N ALA A 766 -14.64 -10.13 1.44
CA ALA A 766 -15.54 -10.09 2.59
C ALA A 766 -16.05 -11.48 2.98
N LEU A 767 -16.42 -12.31 2.00
CA LEU A 767 -16.79 -13.71 2.22
C LEU A 767 -15.61 -14.50 2.82
N THR A 768 -14.44 -14.50 2.18
CA THR A 768 -13.27 -15.25 2.65
C THR A 768 -12.84 -14.80 4.06
N GLN A 769 -12.83 -13.49 4.33
CA GLN A 769 -12.55 -12.95 5.66
C GLN A 769 -13.60 -13.39 6.69
N GLN A 770 -14.89 -13.30 6.35
CA GLN A 770 -15.99 -13.69 7.24
C GLN A 770 -15.95 -15.20 7.59
N MET A 771 -15.61 -16.06 6.62
CA MET A 771 -15.45 -17.50 6.87
C MET A 771 -14.26 -17.77 7.80
N SER A 772 -13.14 -17.09 7.58
CA SER A 772 -11.90 -17.26 8.38
C SER A 772 -11.98 -16.85 9.86
N LYS A 773 -13.03 -16.09 10.25
CA LYS A 773 -13.34 -15.72 11.65
C LYS A 773 -13.76 -16.89 12.54
N GLY A 774 -14.23 -18.00 11.96
CA GLY A 774 -14.78 -19.14 12.70
C GLY A 774 -14.14 -20.46 12.30
N PRO A 775 -14.42 -21.55 13.05
CA PRO A 775 -13.84 -22.86 12.76
C PRO A 775 -14.21 -23.34 11.36
N VAL A 776 -13.22 -23.91 10.66
CA VAL A 776 -13.37 -24.59 9.38
C VAL A 776 -12.79 -26.00 9.52
N ASP A 777 -13.60 -27.02 9.24
CA ASP A 777 -13.15 -28.41 9.26
C ASP A 777 -12.19 -28.67 8.07
N SER A 778 -11.01 -29.24 8.34
CA SER A 778 -9.91 -29.30 7.36
C SER A 778 -10.00 -30.50 6.40
N VAL A 779 -11.10 -31.26 6.44
CA VAL A 779 -11.32 -32.49 5.67
C VAL A 779 -12.62 -32.45 4.87
N THR A 780 -13.66 -31.84 5.42
CA THR A 780 -14.97 -31.60 4.79
C THR A 780 -15.17 -30.15 4.34
N GLU A 781 -14.21 -29.26 4.67
CA GLU A 781 -14.21 -27.82 4.39
C GLU A 781 -15.42 -27.03 4.96
N LYS A 782 -16.22 -27.66 5.83
CA LYS A 782 -17.40 -27.01 6.43
C LYS A 782 -17.00 -25.92 7.41
N ALA A 783 -17.66 -24.77 7.31
CA ALA A 783 -17.36 -23.56 8.06
C ALA A 783 -18.51 -23.16 9.00
N LEU A 784 -18.19 -22.59 10.16
CA LEU A 784 -19.21 -22.09 11.09
C LEU A 784 -19.94 -20.84 10.53
N TYR A 785 -19.21 -19.95 9.85
CA TYR A 785 -19.77 -18.82 9.11
C TYR A 785 -19.81 -19.17 7.63
N THR A 786 -21.01 -19.14 7.04
CA THR A 786 -21.27 -19.47 5.64
C THR A 786 -22.66 -18.94 5.25
N LEU A 787 -22.94 -18.83 3.96
CA LEU A 787 -24.29 -18.53 3.44
C LEU A 787 -25.05 -19.79 3.01
N ASN A 788 -24.41 -20.97 3.06
CA ASN A 788 -24.95 -22.21 2.51
C ASN A 788 -25.08 -23.30 3.60
N GLU A 789 -26.27 -23.91 3.69
CA GLU A 789 -26.66 -24.85 4.74
C GLU A 789 -25.97 -26.23 4.65
N ASP A 790 -25.46 -26.61 3.48
CA ASP A 790 -24.76 -27.88 3.27
C ASP A 790 -23.30 -27.80 3.75
N TRP A 791 -22.71 -26.60 3.61
CA TRP A 791 -21.36 -26.23 4.05
C TRP A 791 -21.30 -25.76 5.51
N LEU A 792 -22.41 -25.77 6.24
CA LEU A 792 -22.50 -25.30 7.62
C LEU A 792 -21.87 -26.30 8.61
N LEU A 793 -20.94 -25.84 9.44
CA LEU A 793 -20.34 -26.66 10.51
C LEU A 793 -21.24 -26.72 11.75
N TRP A 794 -22.31 -27.50 11.68
CA TRP A 794 -23.28 -27.70 12.78
C TRP A 794 -22.74 -28.54 13.96
N GLN A 795 -21.51 -29.03 13.87
CA GLN A 795 -20.86 -29.83 14.93
C GLN A 795 -19.84 -29.05 15.77
N ALA A 796 -19.63 -27.75 15.49
CA ALA A 796 -18.55 -26.94 16.04
C ALA A 796 -18.26 -27.18 17.54
N GLN A 797 -16.97 -27.33 17.85
CA GLN A 797 -16.46 -27.49 19.22
C GLN A 797 -16.17 -26.11 19.83
N ASP A 798 -15.98 -26.05 21.15
CA ASP A 798 -15.54 -24.82 21.83
C ASP A 798 -14.20 -24.35 21.26
N PHE A 799 -14.19 -23.14 20.72
CA PHE A 799 -13.03 -22.50 20.11
C PHE A 799 -12.74 -21.15 20.77
N SER A 800 -11.53 -20.64 20.60
CA SER A 800 -11.10 -19.34 21.12
C SER A 800 -10.22 -18.62 20.09
N PRO A 801 -10.50 -17.34 19.78
CA PRO A 801 -9.63 -16.55 18.91
C PRO A 801 -8.33 -16.21 19.64
N MET A 802 -7.24 -16.18 18.89
CA MET A 802 -5.90 -15.87 19.37
C MET A 802 -5.12 -15.08 18.32
N ARG A 803 -4.10 -14.35 18.76
CA ARG A 803 -3.16 -13.58 17.93
C ARG A 803 -1.77 -14.17 18.08
N LEU A 804 -1.16 -14.49 16.96
CA LEU A 804 0.21 -15.01 16.90
C LEU A 804 1.15 -13.88 16.50
N GLN A 805 2.33 -13.80 17.13
CA GLN A 805 3.38 -12.85 16.76
C GLN A 805 4.34 -13.57 15.81
N VAL A 806 4.15 -13.36 14.51
CA VAL A 806 4.74 -14.20 13.47
C VAL A 806 6.02 -13.59 12.91
N LEU A 807 7.08 -14.36 12.97
CA LEU A 807 8.47 -13.94 12.81
C LEU A 807 9.10 -14.64 11.60
N PHE A 808 9.48 -13.90 10.56
CA PHE A 808 10.05 -14.49 9.35
C PHE A 808 11.58 -14.53 9.47
N ALA A 809 12.19 -15.69 9.23
CA ALA A 809 13.65 -15.81 9.13
C ALA A 809 14.17 -15.09 7.87
N VAL A 810 15.27 -14.33 8.01
CA VAL A 810 15.91 -13.57 6.93
C VAL A 810 17.42 -13.88 6.92
N GLY A 811 17.99 -14.06 5.73
CA GLY A 811 19.42 -14.38 5.58
C GLY A 811 19.80 -15.80 6.01
N THR A 812 21.11 -16.05 6.11
CA THR A 812 21.70 -17.31 6.59
C THR A 812 21.89 -17.33 8.10
N ASP A 813 22.04 -16.16 8.73
CA ASP A 813 22.69 -16.02 10.04
C ASP A 813 21.68 -15.97 11.20
N GLY A 814 20.45 -16.43 10.94
CA GLY A 814 19.39 -16.60 11.93
C GLY A 814 18.57 -15.35 12.25
N GLU A 815 18.87 -14.21 11.62
CA GLU A 815 18.13 -12.94 11.73
C GLU A 815 16.63 -13.11 11.45
N VAL A 816 15.84 -12.20 12.03
CA VAL A 816 14.38 -12.31 12.10
C VAL A 816 13.73 -10.97 11.80
N SER A 817 12.65 -10.98 11.02
CA SER A 817 11.85 -9.78 10.72
C SER A 817 11.19 -9.18 11.97
N GLU A 818 10.72 -7.94 11.84
CA GLU A 818 9.65 -7.43 12.71
C GLU A 818 8.47 -8.43 12.77
N PRO A 819 7.78 -8.56 13.91
CA PRO A 819 6.63 -9.42 14.02
C PRO A 819 5.44 -8.94 13.15
N LEU A 820 4.76 -9.93 12.58
CA LEU A 820 3.46 -9.81 11.93
C LEU A 820 2.41 -10.38 12.89
N GLU A 821 1.52 -9.55 13.41
CA GLU A 821 0.36 -10.05 14.16
C GLU A 821 -0.60 -10.77 13.20
N VAL A 822 -0.93 -12.03 13.50
CA VAL A 822 -1.83 -12.88 12.71
C VAL A 822 -2.93 -13.45 13.60
N SER A 823 -4.19 -13.18 13.25
CA SER A 823 -5.34 -13.77 13.93
C SER A 823 -5.56 -15.23 13.50
N ALA A 824 -5.64 -16.12 14.49
CA ALA A 824 -5.91 -17.54 14.34
C ALA A 824 -6.95 -17.99 15.39
N LEU A 825 -7.34 -19.26 15.35
CA LEU A 825 -8.19 -19.93 16.33
C LEU A 825 -7.39 -21.07 16.97
N ASP A 826 -7.66 -21.38 18.25
CA ASP A 826 -7.07 -22.55 18.91
C ASP A 826 -7.37 -23.86 18.13
N CYS A 827 -8.53 -23.94 17.49
CA CYS A 827 -8.95 -25.04 16.64
C CYS A 827 -8.51 -24.96 15.17
N ASP A 828 -7.59 -24.08 14.77
CA ASP A 828 -7.01 -24.13 13.42
C ASP A 828 -5.97 -25.27 13.32
N THR A 829 -5.94 -25.99 12.19
CA THR A 829 -4.84 -26.93 11.88
C THR A 829 -3.55 -26.19 11.55
N VAL A 830 -2.41 -26.89 11.68
CA VAL A 830 -1.08 -26.35 11.31
C VAL A 830 -1.04 -25.81 9.87
N GLU A 831 -1.79 -26.40 8.92
CA GLU A 831 -1.86 -25.88 7.55
C GLU A 831 -2.73 -24.62 7.43
N GLN A 832 -3.90 -24.59 8.09
CA GLN A 832 -4.76 -23.40 8.14
C GLN A 832 -4.05 -22.19 8.79
N VAL A 833 -3.15 -22.44 9.74
CA VAL A 833 -2.29 -21.40 10.33
C VAL A 833 -1.29 -20.86 9.29
N LYS A 834 -0.62 -21.73 8.51
CA LYS A 834 0.25 -21.30 7.39
C LYS A 834 -0.54 -20.47 6.37
N GLU A 835 -1.74 -20.91 5.99
CA GLU A 835 -2.65 -20.19 5.08
C GLU A 835 -2.97 -18.77 5.60
N LYS A 836 -3.36 -18.64 6.89
CA LYS A 836 -3.65 -17.35 7.52
C LYS A 836 -2.42 -16.44 7.62
N ILE A 837 -1.23 -17.00 7.87
CA ILE A 837 0.05 -16.25 7.86
C ILE A 837 0.36 -15.69 6.47
N LEU A 838 0.25 -16.51 5.41
CA LEU A 838 0.50 -16.07 4.04
C LEU A 838 -0.50 -15.00 3.58
N LEU A 839 -1.77 -15.14 3.98
CA LEU A 839 -2.80 -14.13 3.73
C LEU A 839 -2.48 -12.81 4.45
N ALA A 840 -2.15 -12.86 5.74
CA ALA A 840 -1.78 -11.67 6.52
C ALA A 840 -0.53 -10.98 5.96
N PHE A 841 0.48 -11.75 5.50
CA PHE A 841 1.66 -11.22 4.82
C PHE A 841 1.27 -10.49 3.52
N LYS A 842 0.49 -11.15 2.65
CA LYS A 842 0.01 -10.55 1.38
C LYS A 842 -0.81 -9.28 1.63
N THR A 843 -1.58 -9.23 2.70
CA THR A 843 -2.37 -8.05 3.11
C THR A 843 -1.50 -6.91 3.69
N LYS A 844 -0.51 -7.19 4.55
CA LYS A 844 0.38 -6.15 5.14
C LYS A 844 1.37 -5.57 4.12
N PHE A 845 1.88 -6.40 3.20
CA PHE A 845 2.98 -6.02 2.31
C PHE A 845 2.58 -5.82 0.83
N GLY A 846 1.42 -6.32 0.40
CA GLY A 846 0.88 -6.13 -0.96
C GLY A 846 1.38 -7.10 -2.02
N PHE A 847 2.21 -8.09 -1.66
CA PHE A 847 2.73 -9.14 -2.53
C PHE A 847 2.78 -10.49 -1.78
N PRO A 848 2.68 -11.64 -2.46
CA PRO A 848 2.78 -12.94 -1.82
C PRO A 848 4.18 -13.19 -1.25
N TYR A 849 4.28 -13.96 -0.17
CA TYR A 849 5.59 -14.41 0.35
C TYR A 849 6.24 -15.38 -0.64
N ASN A 850 7.56 -15.25 -0.87
CA ASN A 850 8.28 -15.99 -1.92
C ASN A 850 8.36 -17.51 -1.71
N THR A 851 8.00 -18.02 -0.52
CA THR A 851 7.99 -19.46 -0.24
C THR A 851 6.57 -20.01 -0.39
N PRO A 852 6.32 -21.01 -1.26
CA PRO A 852 5.00 -21.62 -1.39
C PRO A 852 4.61 -22.42 -0.12
N LEU A 853 3.31 -22.54 0.15
CA LEU A 853 2.73 -23.20 1.32
C LEU A 853 3.39 -24.56 1.66
N ARG A 854 3.65 -25.41 0.65
CA ARG A 854 4.29 -26.72 0.77
C ARG A 854 5.75 -26.69 1.29
N GLN A 855 6.46 -25.57 1.12
CA GLN A 855 7.85 -25.39 1.57
C GLN A 855 7.96 -24.59 2.88
N MET A 856 6.85 -24.03 3.35
CA MET A 856 6.76 -23.24 4.57
C MET A 856 6.64 -24.14 5.80
N HIS A 857 7.61 -24.02 6.72
CA HIS A 857 7.57 -24.67 8.03
C HIS A 857 7.33 -23.60 9.11
N ILE A 858 6.60 -23.96 10.17
CA ILE A 858 6.34 -23.07 11.31
C ILE A 858 6.69 -23.75 12.62
N GLU A 859 7.34 -22.98 13.51
CA GLU A 859 7.75 -23.41 14.85
C GLU A 859 7.22 -22.40 15.87
N TYR A 860 6.71 -22.85 17.01
CA TYR A 860 6.27 -21.94 18.08
C TYR A 860 7.28 -21.90 19.23
N GLU A 861 7.39 -20.76 19.89
CA GLU A 861 8.23 -20.61 21.07
C GLU A 861 7.54 -21.24 22.30
N LYS A 862 8.29 -22.10 22.99
CA LYS A 862 7.91 -22.73 24.24
C LYS A 862 9.12 -22.87 25.15
N ASP A 863 9.00 -22.37 26.37
CA ASP A 863 10.03 -22.48 27.41
C ASP A 863 11.43 -22.00 26.93
N GLY A 864 11.45 -20.95 26.09
CA GLY A 864 12.66 -20.37 25.47
C GLY A 864 13.26 -21.18 24.32
N ARG A 865 12.50 -22.12 23.72
CA ARG A 865 12.93 -22.94 22.57
C ARG A 865 11.85 -22.98 21.49
N PHE A 866 12.25 -22.97 20.22
CA PHE A 866 11.32 -23.19 19.11
C PHE A 866 11.02 -24.69 18.95
N VAL A 867 9.74 -25.02 18.81
CA VAL A 867 9.23 -26.39 18.63
C VAL A 867 8.46 -26.46 17.31
N PRO A 868 8.83 -27.36 16.37
CA PRO A 868 8.18 -27.44 15.06
C PRO A 868 6.76 -27.98 15.17
N LEU A 869 5.81 -27.22 14.62
CA LEU A 869 4.41 -27.64 14.49
C LEU A 869 4.26 -28.53 13.26
N LYS A 870 3.64 -29.70 13.41
CA LYS A 870 3.42 -30.67 12.33
C LYS A 870 1.93 -30.97 12.18
N GLU A 871 1.49 -31.21 10.95
CA GLU A 871 0.08 -31.52 10.65
C GLU A 871 -0.37 -32.82 11.34
N VAL A 872 0.53 -33.81 11.45
CA VAL A 872 0.41 -35.03 12.28
C VAL A 872 1.81 -35.36 12.86
N ASP A 873 1.85 -35.88 14.09
CA ASP A 873 3.05 -36.41 14.72
C ASP A 873 2.73 -37.59 15.68
N ALA A 874 3.73 -38.08 16.42
CA ALA A 874 3.57 -39.22 17.33
C ALA A 874 2.68 -38.95 18.57
N SER A 875 2.15 -37.72 18.73
CA SER A 875 1.20 -37.36 19.78
C SER A 875 -0.24 -37.18 19.27
N SER A 876 -0.47 -37.21 17.95
CA SER A 876 -1.80 -37.06 17.34
C SER A 876 -2.78 -38.11 17.85
N GLY A 877 -4.00 -37.68 18.20
CA GLY A 877 -5.07 -38.59 18.64
C GLY A 877 -5.55 -39.50 17.51
N VAL A 878 -5.96 -40.73 17.83
CA VAL A 878 -6.51 -41.69 16.86
C VAL A 878 -7.88 -42.17 17.35
N LEU A 879 -8.88 -42.16 16.46
CA LEU A 879 -10.21 -42.71 16.67
C LEU A 879 -10.47 -43.78 15.61
N GLY A 880 -10.63 -45.03 16.06
CA GLY A 880 -10.76 -46.18 15.15
C GLY A 880 -9.51 -46.33 14.27
N GLU A 881 -9.69 -46.20 12.96
CA GLU A 881 -8.61 -46.22 11.96
C GLU A 881 -8.19 -44.81 11.49
N VAL A 882 -8.76 -43.75 12.06
CA VAL A 882 -8.65 -42.36 11.57
C VAL A 882 -7.86 -41.48 12.56
N THR A 883 -6.91 -40.70 12.05
CA THR A 883 -6.02 -39.85 12.86
C THR A 883 -6.50 -38.40 12.90
N MET A 884 -6.46 -37.77 14.07
CA MET A 884 -6.80 -36.36 14.24
C MET A 884 -5.67 -35.46 13.74
N LEU A 885 -6.00 -34.45 12.95
CA LEU A 885 -5.04 -33.41 12.56
C LEU A 885 -4.69 -32.51 13.76
N ASN A 886 -3.41 -32.19 13.91
CA ASN A 886 -2.93 -31.39 15.02
C ASN A 886 -3.31 -29.90 14.86
N THR A 887 -3.77 -29.31 15.96
CA THR A 887 -4.23 -27.91 16.06
C THR A 887 -3.37 -27.09 17.03
N LEU A 888 -3.55 -25.77 17.07
CA LEU A 888 -2.90 -24.93 18.08
C LEU A 888 -3.29 -25.32 19.53
N LYS A 889 -4.53 -25.78 19.73
CA LYS A 889 -5.06 -26.34 20.98
C LYS A 889 -4.36 -27.64 21.39
N HIS A 890 -4.03 -28.51 20.42
CA HIS A 890 -3.26 -29.74 20.65
C HIS A 890 -1.87 -29.44 21.23
N TYR A 891 -1.15 -28.51 20.60
CA TYR A 891 0.16 -28.06 21.07
C TYR A 891 0.11 -27.12 22.29
N LYS A 892 -1.09 -26.66 22.69
CA LYS A 892 -1.35 -25.74 23.81
C LYS A 892 -0.71 -24.36 23.64
N VAL A 893 -0.79 -23.82 22.42
CA VAL A 893 -0.27 -22.49 22.08
C VAL A 893 -1.14 -21.39 22.73
N PRO A 894 -0.55 -20.42 23.47
CA PRO A 894 -1.30 -19.32 24.12
C PRO A 894 -1.58 -18.13 23.17
N ASP A 895 -2.47 -17.21 23.56
CA ASP A 895 -2.61 -15.89 22.91
C ASP A 895 -1.30 -15.10 23.05
N GLY A 896 -0.89 -14.42 21.97
CA GLY A 896 0.35 -13.66 21.90
C GLY A 896 1.62 -14.47 21.58
N ALA A 897 1.52 -15.79 21.35
CA ALA A 897 2.69 -16.65 21.15
C ALA A 897 3.57 -16.27 19.94
N SER A 898 4.89 -16.32 20.12
CA SER A 898 5.88 -16.19 19.04
C SER A 898 5.84 -17.40 18.12
N VAL A 899 5.71 -17.19 16.81
CA VAL A 899 5.74 -18.27 15.80
C VAL A 899 6.75 -17.92 14.70
N LYS A 900 7.83 -18.71 14.58
CA LYS A 900 8.87 -18.52 13.56
C LYS A 900 8.50 -19.24 12.26
N VAL A 901 8.61 -18.53 11.15
CA VAL A 901 8.44 -19.05 9.78
C VAL A 901 9.81 -19.36 9.19
N LEU A 902 9.98 -20.60 8.73
CA LEU A 902 11.20 -21.10 8.09
C LEU A 902 10.94 -21.46 6.62
N SER A 903 11.93 -21.16 5.77
CA SER A 903 11.97 -21.54 4.35
C SER A 903 13.17 -22.46 4.09
N LYS A 904 13.02 -23.42 3.17
CA LYS A 904 14.04 -24.44 2.89
C LYS A 904 15.11 -23.94 1.91
N THR A 905 16.14 -23.25 2.43
CA THR A 905 17.40 -23.00 1.70
C THR A 905 18.44 -24.12 1.85
N HIS A 906 18.25 -25.06 2.79
CA HIS A 906 19.11 -26.23 2.97
C HIS A 906 18.32 -27.56 2.90
N PRO A 907 18.85 -28.60 2.23
CA PRO A 907 18.18 -29.89 2.09
C PRO A 907 18.37 -30.78 3.33
N SER A 908 17.35 -30.86 4.18
CA SER A 908 17.29 -31.86 5.26
C SER A 908 16.74 -33.21 4.77
N LEU A 909 17.22 -34.30 5.37
CA LEU A 909 16.90 -35.69 5.02
C LEU A 909 15.49 -36.14 5.46
N SER A 910 14.45 -35.45 4.97
CA SER A 910 13.09 -36.00 4.78
C SER A 910 12.16 -34.98 4.09
N PRO A 911 11.57 -35.33 2.94
CA PRO A 911 10.43 -34.59 2.40
C PRO A 911 9.14 -35.08 3.08
N GLN A 912 8.61 -34.31 4.03
CA GLN A 912 7.18 -34.40 4.34
C GLN A 912 6.42 -33.74 3.18
N SER A 913 5.73 -34.56 2.37
CA SER A 913 4.68 -34.11 1.45
C SER A 913 3.49 -33.59 2.26
N SER A 914 2.70 -32.66 1.69
CA SER A 914 1.45 -32.22 2.34
C SER A 914 0.51 -33.40 2.52
N LEU A 915 -0.17 -33.49 3.68
CA LEU A 915 -1.12 -34.58 3.92
C LEU A 915 -2.34 -34.50 3.00
N LYS A 916 -2.77 -33.29 2.58
CA LYS A 916 -3.86 -33.09 1.59
C LYS A 916 -3.56 -33.73 0.22
N ASP A 917 -2.29 -33.96 -0.13
CA ASP A 917 -1.90 -34.59 -1.40
C ASP A 917 -2.12 -36.14 -1.39
N ASP A 918 -2.54 -36.75 -0.26
CA ASP A 918 -2.88 -38.17 -0.16
C ASP A 918 -4.29 -38.46 -0.71
N GLN A 919 -4.39 -39.36 -1.71
CA GLN A 919 -5.67 -39.73 -2.33
C GLN A 919 -6.71 -40.33 -1.37
N ASN A 920 -6.31 -40.76 -0.16
CA ASN A 920 -7.20 -41.23 0.90
C ASN A 920 -7.18 -40.32 2.14
N TYR A 921 -6.73 -39.07 2.02
CA TYR A 921 -6.70 -38.08 3.11
C TYR A 921 -8.01 -38.04 3.91
N SER A 922 -9.15 -37.92 3.23
CA SER A 922 -10.50 -37.87 3.84
C SER A 922 -11.03 -39.18 4.44
N LYS A 923 -10.25 -40.27 4.36
CA LYS A 923 -10.51 -41.54 5.07
C LYS A 923 -9.51 -41.80 6.20
N LYS A 924 -8.30 -41.24 6.09
CA LYS A 924 -7.19 -41.41 7.04
C LYS A 924 -7.18 -40.35 8.15
N TYR A 925 -7.73 -39.17 7.88
CA TYR A 925 -7.66 -38.03 8.78
C TYR A 925 -9.03 -37.39 9.05
N PHE A 926 -9.20 -36.82 10.25
CA PHE A 926 -10.36 -36.01 10.63
C PHE A 926 -9.90 -34.73 11.37
N HIS A 927 -10.77 -33.72 11.46
CA HIS A 927 -10.47 -32.47 12.16
C HIS A 927 -11.50 -32.15 13.26
N LEU A 928 -12.67 -31.61 12.91
CA LEU A 928 -13.70 -31.16 13.85
C LEU A 928 -14.94 -32.06 13.86
N ILE A 929 -15.15 -32.81 12.76
CA ILE A 929 -16.24 -33.78 12.59
C ILE A 929 -15.73 -35.20 12.88
N ASP A 930 -16.49 -35.95 13.70
CA ASP A 930 -16.23 -37.37 14.01
C ASP A 930 -16.72 -38.27 12.85
N PRO A 931 -15.88 -39.15 12.28
CA PRO A 931 -16.22 -39.97 11.12
C PRO A 931 -17.20 -41.13 11.40
N ASP A 932 -17.31 -41.63 12.64
CA ASP A 932 -18.06 -42.87 12.93
C ASP A 932 -19.59 -42.69 13.05
N ILE A 933 -20.08 -41.45 12.94
CA ILE A 933 -21.47 -41.06 13.22
C ILE A 933 -22.51 -41.84 12.39
N ASP A 934 -22.20 -42.25 11.16
CA ASP A 934 -23.13 -43.04 10.31
C ASP A 934 -23.15 -44.55 10.63
N GLN A 935 -22.13 -45.10 11.30
CA GLN A 935 -22.13 -46.48 11.76
C GLN A 935 -22.65 -46.61 13.20
N ASP A 936 -22.22 -45.73 14.11
CA ASP A 936 -22.61 -45.77 15.53
C ASP A 936 -24.11 -45.43 15.74
N GLN A 937 -24.72 -44.75 14.76
CA GLN A 937 -26.17 -44.48 14.63
C GLN A 937 -27.09 -45.71 14.83
N LYS A 938 -26.58 -46.93 14.56
CA LYS A 938 -27.33 -48.19 14.77
C LYS A 938 -27.06 -48.85 16.12
N LYS A 939 -25.98 -48.50 16.83
CA LYS A 939 -25.52 -49.22 18.04
C LYS A 939 -25.82 -48.50 19.35
N ASN A 940 -25.81 -47.15 19.39
CA ASN A 940 -25.90 -46.43 20.65
C ASN A 940 -26.93 -45.27 20.64
N PRO A 941 -28.18 -45.49 21.10
CA PRO A 941 -29.24 -44.47 21.09
C PRO A 941 -29.06 -43.36 22.14
N GLU A 942 -28.15 -43.49 23.11
CA GLU A 942 -27.86 -42.42 24.09
C GLU A 942 -27.15 -41.23 23.43
N ARG A 943 -26.17 -41.50 22.54
CA ARG A 943 -25.46 -40.49 21.72
C ARG A 943 -26.36 -39.80 20.70
N LYS A 944 -27.58 -40.31 20.45
CA LYS A 944 -28.51 -39.84 19.41
C LYS A 944 -29.13 -38.47 19.69
N LYS A 945 -28.75 -37.79 20.77
CA LYS A 945 -29.36 -36.54 21.21
C LYS A 945 -28.34 -35.39 21.27
N LEU A 946 -28.69 -34.30 20.57
CA LEU A 946 -28.36 -32.90 20.86
C LEU A 946 -27.08 -32.26 20.27
N LYS A 947 -26.93 -32.33 18.94
CA LYS A 947 -26.59 -31.13 18.16
C LYS A 947 -27.63 -30.96 17.04
N LEU A 948 -28.53 -29.99 17.20
CA LEU A 948 -29.60 -29.67 16.24
C LEU A 948 -29.06 -28.71 15.17
N LYS A 949 -29.14 -29.10 13.88
CA LYS A 949 -28.65 -28.29 12.75
C LYS A 949 -29.34 -26.91 12.72
N GLU A 950 -30.60 -26.88 13.14
CA GLU A 950 -31.48 -25.71 13.16
C GLU A 950 -30.98 -24.58 14.08
N VAL A 951 -30.26 -24.90 15.17
CA VAL A 951 -29.69 -23.89 16.08
C VAL A 951 -28.63 -23.05 15.36
N TYR A 952 -27.85 -23.69 14.48
CA TYR A 952 -26.76 -23.08 13.74
C TYR A 952 -27.23 -22.28 12.52
N LEU A 953 -28.51 -22.34 12.13
CA LEU A 953 -29.08 -21.47 11.08
C LEU A 953 -28.98 -19.97 11.44
N THR A 954 -28.88 -19.66 12.74
CA THR A 954 -28.57 -18.30 13.23
C THR A 954 -27.23 -17.77 12.71
N LYS A 955 -26.22 -18.62 12.49
CA LYS A 955 -24.91 -18.24 11.96
C LYS A 955 -24.97 -17.91 10.46
N LEU A 956 -25.89 -18.53 9.70
CA LEU A 956 -26.20 -18.12 8.33
C LEU A 956 -26.75 -16.68 8.31
N LEU A 957 -27.63 -16.36 9.28
CA LEU A 957 -28.19 -15.01 9.43
C LEU A 957 -27.16 -13.97 9.89
N SER A 958 -26.20 -14.31 10.77
CA SER A 958 -25.09 -13.43 11.14
C SER A 958 -24.20 -13.11 9.92
N THR A 959 -23.77 -14.16 9.20
CA THR A 959 -23.00 -14.04 7.95
C THR A 959 -23.70 -13.15 6.92
N LYS A 960 -25.04 -13.14 6.91
CA LYS A 960 -25.92 -12.39 6.00
C LYS A 960 -26.42 -11.05 6.58
N ALA A 961 -26.03 -10.63 7.78
CA ALA A 961 -26.78 -9.65 8.59
C ALA A 961 -27.13 -8.31 7.87
N ARG A 962 -28.37 -7.85 8.08
CA ARG A 962 -28.99 -6.66 7.45
C ARG A 962 -29.31 -5.53 8.46
N LYS A 963 -28.88 -5.62 9.72
CA LYS A 963 -29.26 -4.61 10.74
C LYS A 963 -28.10 -4.19 11.67
N LEU A 964 -27.84 -2.88 11.66
CA LEU A 964 -26.89 -2.10 12.46
C LEU A 964 -25.38 -2.41 12.35
N THR A 965 -24.97 -3.62 11.95
CA THR A 965 -23.58 -3.87 11.51
C THR A 965 -23.51 -4.70 10.23
N VAL A 966 -22.38 -4.58 9.54
CA VAL A 966 -22.11 -5.15 8.21
C VAL A 966 -21.11 -6.30 8.32
N ALA A 967 -21.47 -7.43 7.69
CA ALA A 967 -20.55 -8.53 7.38
C ALA A 967 -20.40 -8.69 5.86
N VAL A 968 -21.46 -9.11 5.16
CA VAL A 968 -21.42 -9.41 3.70
C VAL A 968 -22.49 -8.66 2.89
N HIS A 969 -23.64 -8.33 3.49
CA HIS A 969 -24.82 -7.90 2.75
C HIS A 969 -24.67 -6.58 1.97
N SER A 970 -23.93 -5.59 2.48
CA SER A 970 -23.68 -4.32 1.76
C SER A 970 -22.85 -4.52 0.49
N PHE A 971 -21.89 -5.45 0.50
CA PHE A 971 -21.10 -5.80 -0.68
C PHE A 971 -21.98 -6.46 -1.75
N VAL A 972 -22.96 -7.28 -1.34
CA VAL A 972 -23.98 -7.85 -2.25
C VAL A 972 -24.87 -6.74 -2.83
N GLU A 973 -25.41 -5.83 -2.01
CA GLU A 973 -26.21 -4.71 -2.50
C GLU A 973 -25.44 -3.80 -3.47
N ASN A 974 -24.19 -3.46 -3.14
CA ASN A 974 -23.33 -2.63 -3.96
C ASN A 974 -23.01 -3.31 -5.31
N LEU A 975 -22.64 -4.59 -5.28
CA LEU A 975 -22.43 -5.39 -6.50
C LEU A 975 -23.67 -5.42 -7.39
N PHE A 976 -24.83 -5.74 -6.80
CA PHE A 976 -26.10 -5.85 -7.52
C PHE A 976 -26.50 -4.51 -8.16
N ARG A 977 -26.47 -3.41 -7.39
CA ARG A 977 -26.77 -2.05 -7.89
C ARG A 977 -25.74 -1.51 -8.88
N THR A 978 -24.51 -2.01 -8.87
CA THR A 978 -23.52 -1.71 -9.91
C THR A 978 -23.85 -2.46 -11.21
N ILE A 979 -24.28 -3.73 -11.12
CA ILE A 979 -24.63 -4.56 -12.29
C ILE A 979 -25.89 -4.08 -13.01
N TRP A 980 -26.95 -3.71 -12.28
CA TRP A 980 -28.14 -3.05 -12.84
C TRP A 980 -28.10 -1.52 -12.71
N GLY A 981 -26.90 -0.96 -12.60
CA GLY A 981 -26.66 0.48 -12.61
C GLY A 981 -26.49 1.04 -14.01
N THR A 982 -26.72 2.34 -14.17
CA THR A 982 -26.45 3.09 -15.41
C THR A 982 -25.49 4.25 -15.12
N PRO A 983 -24.16 4.04 -15.20
CA PRO A 983 -23.19 5.10 -15.03
C PRO A 983 -23.48 6.27 -15.98
N ASN A 984 -23.51 7.49 -15.44
CA ASN A 984 -23.89 8.70 -16.18
C ASN A 984 -25.27 8.58 -16.90
N LEU A 985 -26.21 7.81 -16.33
CA LEU A 985 -27.54 7.50 -16.86
C LEU A 985 -27.57 6.74 -18.20
N LYS A 986 -26.42 6.21 -18.65
CA LYS A 986 -26.30 5.39 -19.87
C LYS A 986 -26.06 3.93 -19.52
N ALA A 987 -26.58 3.01 -20.34
CA ALA A 987 -26.22 1.60 -20.29
C ALA A 987 -24.98 1.30 -21.15
N PRO A 988 -24.22 0.22 -20.86
CA PRO A 988 -23.16 -0.25 -21.76
C PRO A 988 -23.69 -0.50 -23.19
N PRO A 989 -22.99 -0.07 -24.26
CA PRO A 989 -23.52 -0.09 -25.62
C PRO A 989 -24.08 -1.44 -26.07
N ALA A 990 -23.39 -2.54 -25.76
CA ALA A 990 -23.83 -3.88 -26.11
C ALA A 990 -25.10 -4.35 -25.38
N ILE A 991 -25.38 -3.86 -24.16
CA ILE A 991 -26.64 -4.16 -23.46
C ILE A 991 -27.79 -3.43 -24.14
N LYS A 992 -27.64 -2.13 -24.40
CA LYS A 992 -28.66 -1.33 -25.09
C LYS A 992 -28.97 -1.91 -26.48
N TYR A 993 -27.93 -2.10 -27.30
CA TYR A 993 -28.06 -2.67 -28.64
C TYR A 993 -28.73 -4.05 -28.65
N PHE A 994 -28.29 -4.97 -27.79
CA PHE A 994 -28.86 -6.32 -27.75
C PHE A 994 -30.29 -6.35 -27.18
N PHE A 995 -30.63 -5.46 -26.24
CA PHE A 995 -31.99 -5.35 -25.72
C PHE A 995 -32.96 -4.71 -26.73
N ASP A 996 -32.50 -3.75 -27.53
CA ASP A 996 -33.26 -3.19 -28.65
C ASP A 996 -33.47 -4.25 -29.76
N PHE A 997 -32.46 -5.09 -30.05
CA PHE A 997 -32.59 -6.26 -30.94
C PHE A 997 -33.67 -7.25 -30.44
N LEU A 998 -33.67 -7.59 -29.14
CA LEU A 998 -34.68 -8.48 -28.56
C LEU A 998 -36.10 -7.89 -28.62
N ASP A 999 -36.25 -6.59 -28.37
CA ASP A 999 -37.55 -5.91 -28.46
C ASP A 999 -38.05 -5.89 -29.92
N ALA A 1000 -37.18 -5.57 -30.89
CA ALA A 1000 -37.50 -5.61 -32.32
C ALA A 1000 -37.85 -7.03 -32.83
N GLN A 1001 -37.21 -8.08 -32.28
CA GLN A 1001 -37.62 -9.47 -32.53
C GLN A 1001 -38.97 -9.83 -31.90
N GLY A 1002 -39.35 -9.21 -30.78
CA GLY A 1002 -40.69 -9.34 -30.21
C GLY A 1002 -41.75 -8.66 -31.09
N GLU A 1003 -41.49 -7.43 -31.55
CA GLU A 1003 -42.38 -6.66 -32.41
C GLU A 1003 -42.62 -7.35 -33.77
N SER A 1004 -41.56 -7.81 -34.45
CA SER A 1004 -41.69 -8.52 -35.73
C SER A 1004 -42.53 -9.80 -35.63
N ARG A 1005 -42.47 -10.47 -34.46
CA ARG A 1005 -43.25 -11.67 -34.12
C ARG A 1005 -44.62 -11.37 -33.49
N ARG A 1006 -45.00 -10.09 -33.38
CA ARG A 1006 -46.26 -9.60 -32.77
C ARG A 1006 -46.46 -10.04 -31.31
N ILE A 1007 -45.36 -10.17 -30.56
CA ILE A 1007 -45.37 -10.58 -29.15
C ILE A 1007 -45.64 -9.35 -28.26
N SER A 1008 -46.92 -9.08 -27.99
CA SER A 1008 -47.35 -7.98 -27.12
C SER A 1008 -47.06 -8.20 -25.63
N ASP A 1009 -46.71 -9.43 -25.22
CA ASP A 1009 -46.50 -9.79 -23.82
C ASP A 1009 -45.11 -9.37 -23.32
N GLN A 1010 -45.07 -8.29 -22.53
CA GLN A 1010 -43.85 -7.74 -21.92
C GLN A 1010 -43.11 -8.74 -21.01
N ASP A 1011 -43.79 -9.74 -20.44
CA ASP A 1011 -43.11 -10.80 -19.69
C ASP A 1011 -42.15 -11.60 -20.58
N VAL A 1012 -42.51 -11.84 -21.85
CA VAL A 1012 -41.66 -12.60 -22.78
C VAL A 1012 -40.36 -11.86 -23.01
N LEU A 1013 -40.43 -10.56 -23.29
CA LEU A 1013 -39.26 -9.70 -23.46
C LEU A 1013 -38.41 -9.62 -22.18
N HIS A 1014 -39.05 -9.49 -21.00
CA HIS A 1014 -38.35 -9.54 -19.71
C HIS A 1014 -37.61 -10.87 -19.51
N ILE A 1015 -38.23 -12.00 -19.86
CA ILE A 1015 -37.61 -13.33 -19.76
C ILE A 1015 -36.49 -13.49 -20.78
N TRP A 1016 -36.63 -13.01 -22.02
CA TRP A 1016 -35.56 -13.03 -23.03
C TRP A 1016 -34.35 -12.21 -22.59
N LYS A 1017 -34.56 -11.00 -22.06
CA LYS A 1017 -33.50 -10.14 -21.51
C LYS A 1017 -32.81 -10.79 -20.30
N THR A 1018 -33.58 -11.50 -19.47
CA THR A 1018 -33.07 -12.25 -18.30
C THR A 1018 -32.27 -13.50 -18.70
N ASN A 1019 -32.75 -14.26 -19.68
CA ASN A 1019 -32.11 -15.50 -20.13
C ASN A 1019 -30.88 -15.25 -21.02
N SER A 1020 -30.77 -14.08 -21.64
CA SER A 1020 -29.62 -13.69 -22.48
C SER A 1020 -28.47 -13.06 -21.71
N LEU A 1021 -28.73 -12.10 -20.81
CA LEU A 1021 -27.69 -11.34 -20.11
C LEU A 1021 -27.38 -11.87 -18.69
N PRO A 1022 -28.24 -11.67 -17.66
CA PRO A 1022 -27.86 -12.02 -16.29
C PRO A 1022 -27.68 -13.52 -16.07
N LEU A 1023 -28.48 -14.38 -16.71
CA LEU A 1023 -28.35 -15.84 -16.59
C LEU A 1023 -27.03 -16.38 -17.18
N ARG A 1024 -26.55 -15.81 -18.29
CA ARG A 1024 -25.41 -16.34 -19.06
C ARG A 1024 -24.09 -15.67 -18.73
N PHE A 1025 -24.10 -14.35 -18.61
CA PHE A 1025 -22.90 -13.58 -18.29
C PHE A 1025 -22.78 -13.36 -16.77
N TRP A 1026 -23.69 -12.60 -16.15
CA TRP A 1026 -23.49 -12.18 -14.76
C TRP A 1026 -23.47 -13.34 -13.76
N VAL A 1027 -24.37 -14.32 -13.86
CA VAL A 1027 -24.32 -15.53 -12.99
C VAL A 1027 -23.00 -16.29 -13.15
N ASN A 1028 -22.46 -16.39 -14.38
CA ASN A 1028 -21.18 -17.05 -14.60
C ASN A 1028 -20.04 -16.28 -13.93
N ILE A 1029 -20.02 -14.95 -14.04
CA ILE A 1029 -19.04 -14.07 -13.37
C ILE A 1029 -19.18 -14.11 -11.83
N LEU A 1030 -20.39 -14.02 -11.29
CA LEU A 1030 -20.64 -14.10 -9.84
C LEU A 1030 -20.25 -15.46 -9.26
N LYS A 1031 -20.54 -16.56 -9.97
CA LYS A 1031 -20.12 -17.90 -9.56
C LYS A 1031 -18.62 -18.12 -9.73
N ASN A 1032 -17.99 -17.53 -10.73
CA ASN A 1032 -16.59 -17.80 -11.09
C ASN A 1032 -15.71 -16.53 -11.07
N PRO A 1033 -15.47 -15.92 -9.90
CA PRO A 1033 -14.59 -14.76 -9.78
C PRO A 1033 -13.14 -15.05 -10.20
N GLN A 1034 -12.70 -16.31 -10.18
CA GLN A 1034 -11.42 -16.77 -10.73
C GLN A 1034 -11.35 -16.69 -12.27
N PHE A 1035 -12.44 -16.35 -12.97
CA PHE A 1035 -12.38 -15.96 -14.38
C PHE A 1035 -11.99 -14.48 -14.54
N VAL A 1036 -12.11 -13.66 -13.49
CA VAL A 1036 -11.85 -12.20 -13.51
C VAL A 1036 -10.57 -11.84 -12.76
N PHE A 1037 -10.22 -12.57 -11.70
CA PHE A 1037 -9.09 -12.28 -10.82
C PHE A 1037 -8.10 -13.45 -10.72
N ASP A 1038 -6.83 -13.11 -10.47
CA ASP A 1038 -5.82 -14.08 -10.07
C ASP A 1038 -6.03 -14.50 -8.60
N MET A 1039 -6.88 -15.52 -8.44
CA MET A 1039 -7.25 -16.10 -7.15
C MET A 1039 -7.62 -17.57 -7.28
N GLU A 1040 -7.46 -18.30 -6.18
CA GLU A 1040 -8.01 -19.65 -6.02
C GLU A 1040 -9.42 -19.57 -5.43
N LYS A 1041 -10.31 -20.49 -5.85
CA LYS A 1041 -11.72 -20.54 -5.43
C LYS A 1041 -11.97 -21.85 -4.70
N THR A 1042 -12.18 -21.79 -3.39
CA THR A 1042 -12.48 -22.96 -2.57
C THR A 1042 -13.94 -23.43 -2.72
N PRO A 1043 -14.24 -24.72 -2.54
CA PRO A 1043 -15.61 -25.24 -2.61
C PRO A 1043 -16.62 -24.58 -1.65
N PRO A 1044 -16.28 -24.23 -0.39
CA PRO A 1044 -17.20 -23.50 0.51
C PRO A 1044 -17.51 -22.08 0.01
N LEU A 1045 -16.56 -21.44 -0.69
CA LEU A 1045 -16.77 -20.17 -1.36
C LEU A 1045 -17.68 -20.31 -2.59
N ASP A 1046 -17.59 -21.39 -3.38
CA ASP A 1046 -18.61 -21.69 -4.41
C ASP A 1046 -19.99 -21.91 -3.79
N GLY A 1047 -20.04 -22.56 -2.62
CA GLY A 1047 -21.26 -22.72 -1.83
C GLY A 1047 -21.92 -21.39 -1.51
N CYS A 1048 -21.15 -20.40 -1.06
CA CYS A 1048 -21.64 -19.05 -0.76
C CYS A 1048 -21.99 -18.24 -2.02
N LEU A 1049 -21.13 -18.24 -3.04
CA LEU A 1049 -21.36 -17.53 -4.29
C LEU A 1049 -22.55 -18.09 -5.07
N SER A 1050 -22.81 -19.40 -4.99
CA SER A 1050 -24.02 -20.03 -5.54
C SER A 1050 -25.31 -19.53 -4.87
N VAL A 1051 -25.28 -19.27 -3.55
CA VAL A 1051 -26.42 -18.69 -2.83
C VAL A 1051 -26.67 -17.25 -3.26
N ILE A 1052 -25.61 -16.46 -3.42
CA ILE A 1052 -25.71 -15.07 -3.89
C ILE A 1052 -26.18 -15.01 -5.36
N ALA A 1053 -25.65 -15.87 -6.23
CA ALA A 1053 -26.08 -15.98 -7.64
C ALA A 1053 -27.54 -16.46 -7.78
N GLN A 1054 -28.01 -17.32 -6.87
CA GLN A 1054 -29.43 -17.71 -6.82
C GLN A 1054 -30.31 -16.53 -6.39
N ALA A 1055 -29.91 -15.75 -5.39
CA ALA A 1055 -30.62 -14.53 -4.97
C ALA A 1055 -30.61 -13.45 -6.07
N PHE A 1056 -29.50 -13.32 -6.80
CA PHE A 1056 -29.40 -12.47 -7.99
C PHE A 1056 -30.46 -12.89 -9.03
N MET A 1057 -30.51 -14.17 -9.42
CA MET A 1057 -31.52 -14.64 -10.39
C MET A 1057 -32.96 -14.57 -9.89
N ASP A 1058 -33.22 -14.81 -8.61
CA ASP A 1058 -34.57 -14.64 -8.03
C ASP A 1058 -35.03 -13.17 -8.09
N SER A 1059 -34.10 -12.21 -8.17
CA SER A 1059 -34.39 -10.78 -8.36
C SER A 1059 -34.87 -10.43 -9.77
N PHE A 1060 -34.57 -11.27 -10.77
CA PHE A 1060 -35.13 -11.16 -12.12
C PHE A 1060 -36.43 -11.96 -12.31
N SER A 1061 -36.87 -12.72 -11.29
CA SER A 1061 -38.07 -13.57 -11.41
C SER A 1061 -39.36 -12.75 -11.41
N LEU A 1062 -40.23 -12.98 -12.40
CA LEU A 1062 -41.54 -12.34 -12.47
C LEU A 1062 -42.53 -12.90 -11.42
N ALA A 1063 -42.34 -14.14 -10.96
CA ALA A 1063 -43.28 -14.82 -10.08
C ALA A 1063 -43.13 -14.37 -8.61
N GLU A 1064 -44.23 -13.92 -7.99
CA GLU A 1064 -44.29 -13.61 -6.56
C GLU A 1064 -44.62 -14.88 -5.76
N LYS A 1065 -43.57 -15.61 -5.35
CA LYS A 1065 -43.72 -16.81 -4.52
C LYS A 1065 -43.80 -16.44 -3.04
N GLN A 1066 -44.89 -16.80 -2.37
CA GLN A 1066 -44.92 -16.89 -0.91
C GLN A 1066 -44.03 -18.06 -0.46
N LEU A 1067 -43.02 -17.77 0.34
CA LEU A 1067 -42.06 -18.77 0.83
C LEU A 1067 -42.52 -19.36 2.17
N GLY A 1068 -42.46 -20.68 2.30
CA GLY A 1068 -42.91 -21.42 3.49
C GLY A 1068 -41.81 -22.24 4.17
N LYS A 1069 -42.17 -23.00 5.20
CA LYS A 1069 -41.25 -23.86 5.98
C LYS A 1069 -40.49 -24.91 5.13
N HIS A 1070 -41.02 -25.26 3.96
CA HIS A 1070 -40.45 -26.25 3.04
C HIS A 1070 -39.66 -25.63 1.88
N ASP A 1071 -39.47 -24.31 1.85
CA ASP A 1071 -38.62 -23.65 0.86
C ASP A 1071 -37.13 -23.75 1.23
N PRO A 1072 -36.23 -23.93 0.24
CA PRO A 1072 -34.79 -23.97 0.47
C PRO A 1072 -34.25 -22.76 1.24
N THR A 1073 -33.39 -23.02 2.23
CA THR A 1073 -32.82 -22.01 3.14
C THR A 1073 -32.13 -20.86 2.42
N ASN A 1074 -31.49 -21.11 1.27
CA ASN A 1074 -30.89 -20.05 0.45
C ASN A 1074 -31.91 -19.01 -0.06
N LYS A 1075 -33.16 -19.42 -0.36
CA LYS A 1075 -34.25 -18.51 -0.73
C LYS A 1075 -34.81 -17.80 0.51
N LEU A 1076 -34.97 -18.51 1.62
CA LEU A 1076 -35.41 -17.92 2.89
C LEU A 1076 -34.46 -16.82 3.39
N LEU A 1077 -33.15 -16.99 3.21
CA LEU A 1077 -32.13 -16.01 3.60
C LEU A 1077 -32.30 -14.64 2.91
N TYR A 1078 -32.70 -14.59 1.63
CA TYR A 1078 -32.81 -13.33 0.86
C TYR A 1078 -34.26 -12.89 0.62
N ALA A 1079 -35.26 -13.64 1.09
CA ALA A 1079 -36.69 -13.40 0.91
C ALA A 1079 -37.15 -11.93 1.10
N LYS A 1080 -36.60 -11.23 2.11
CA LYS A 1080 -36.96 -9.84 2.45
C LYS A 1080 -36.28 -8.77 1.58
N ASP A 1081 -35.38 -9.18 0.68
CA ASP A 1081 -34.57 -8.29 -0.15
C ASP A 1081 -35.02 -8.40 -1.62
N ILE A 1082 -35.33 -9.63 -2.07
CA ILE A 1082 -35.77 -9.94 -3.45
C ILE A 1082 -36.91 -9.03 -3.92
N SER A 1083 -37.91 -8.72 -3.08
CA SER A 1083 -39.04 -7.86 -3.48
C SER A 1083 -38.62 -6.43 -3.84
N GLN A 1084 -37.56 -5.91 -3.20
CA GLN A 1084 -36.98 -4.61 -3.55
C GLN A 1084 -36.15 -4.73 -4.84
N TYR A 1085 -35.27 -5.74 -4.93
CA TYR A 1085 -34.42 -5.94 -6.10
C TYR A 1085 -35.24 -6.17 -7.39
N LYS A 1086 -36.40 -6.84 -7.30
CA LYS A 1086 -37.36 -6.95 -8.42
C LYS A 1086 -37.89 -5.60 -8.92
N GLN A 1087 -38.06 -4.62 -8.03
CA GLN A 1087 -38.46 -3.26 -8.40
C GLN A 1087 -37.29 -2.52 -9.06
N GLU A 1088 -36.08 -2.63 -8.49
CA GLU A 1088 -34.84 -2.07 -9.08
C GLU A 1088 -34.56 -2.64 -10.49
N VAL A 1089 -34.70 -3.96 -10.69
CA VAL A 1089 -34.55 -4.63 -12.00
C VAL A 1089 -35.62 -4.21 -13.01
N ARG A 1090 -36.90 -4.09 -12.60
CA ARG A 1090 -37.98 -3.58 -13.47
C ARG A 1090 -37.72 -2.14 -13.90
N ALA A 1091 -37.19 -1.31 -13.00
CA ALA A 1091 -36.79 0.07 -13.31
C ALA A 1091 -35.58 0.11 -14.28
N TYR A 1092 -34.58 -0.75 -14.09
CA TYR A 1092 -33.42 -0.88 -14.97
C TYR A 1092 -33.81 -1.28 -16.40
N TYR A 1093 -34.60 -2.35 -16.59
CA TYR A 1093 -35.05 -2.75 -17.94
C TYR A 1093 -35.91 -1.68 -18.61
N LYS A 1094 -36.73 -0.94 -17.85
CA LYS A 1094 -37.43 0.24 -18.37
C LYS A 1094 -36.43 1.32 -18.81
N GLN A 1095 -35.44 1.67 -17.97
CA GLN A 1095 -34.46 2.72 -18.28
C GLN A 1095 -33.62 2.39 -19.53
N VAL A 1096 -33.22 1.13 -19.73
CA VAL A 1096 -32.47 0.72 -20.94
C VAL A 1096 -33.36 0.82 -22.19
N ARG A 1097 -34.63 0.41 -22.12
CA ARG A 1097 -35.56 0.55 -23.25
C ARG A 1097 -35.83 2.02 -23.58
N ASP A 1098 -36.09 2.83 -22.55
CA ASP A 1098 -36.46 4.24 -22.66
C ASP A 1098 -35.24 5.16 -23.03
N GLN A 1099 -34.02 4.62 -23.13
CA GLN A 1099 -32.85 5.30 -23.74
C GLN A 1099 -32.96 5.37 -25.28
N PRO A 1100 -32.32 6.36 -25.94
CA PRO A 1100 -32.29 6.43 -27.40
C PRO A 1100 -31.59 5.20 -28.01
N PRO A 1101 -32.04 4.71 -29.19
CA PRO A 1101 -31.40 3.59 -29.87
C PRO A 1101 -30.02 3.97 -30.38
N ILE A 1102 -29.08 3.01 -30.34
CA ILE A 1102 -27.71 3.19 -30.83
C ILE A 1102 -27.69 3.00 -32.35
N SER A 1103 -27.02 3.89 -33.08
CA SER A 1103 -26.94 3.78 -34.54
C SER A 1103 -26.06 2.61 -34.98
N SER A 1104 -26.42 1.91 -36.06
CA SER A 1104 -25.65 0.76 -36.57
C SER A 1104 -24.20 1.12 -36.95
N SER A 1105 -23.94 2.38 -37.30
CA SER A 1105 -22.59 2.92 -37.52
C SER A 1105 -21.79 3.08 -36.23
N GLU A 1106 -22.39 3.68 -35.19
CA GLU A 1106 -21.78 3.88 -33.87
C GLU A 1106 -21.48 2.53 -33.19
N PHE A 1107 -22.39 1.56 -33.29
CA PHE A 1107 -22.17 0.24 -32.72
C PHE A 1107 -21.09 -0.55 -33.48
N LYS A 1108 -21.03 -0.45 -34.82
CA LYS A 1108 -19.91 -1.02 -35.58
C LYS A 1108 -18.58 -0.36 -35.25
N GLU A 1109 -18.55 0.96 -34.99
CA GLU A 1109 -17.33 1.65 -34.53
C GLU A 1109 -16.87 1.15 -33.15
N PHE A 1110 -17.80 0.91 -32.21
CA PHE A 1110 -17.51 0.27 -30.92
C PHE A 1110 -16.92 -1.14 -31.11
N LEU A 1111 -17.53 -1.99 -31.94
CA LEU A 1111 -17.04 -3.34 -32.20
C LEU A 1111 -15.67 -3.36 -32.90
N HIS A 1112 -15.41 -2.44 -33.84
CA HIS A 1112 -14.08 -2.28 -34.45
C HIS A 1112 -13.02 -1.84 -33.43
N LYS A 1113 -13.36 -0.97 -32.47
CA LYS A 1113 -12.44 -0.55 -31.39
C LYS A 1113 -12.07 -1.74 -30.49
N GLU A 1114 -13.04 -2.54 -30.06
CA GLU A 1114 -12.78 -3.73 -29.23
C GLU A 1114 -12.03 -4.84 -30.01
N SER A 1115 -12.29 -5.00 -31.32
CA SER A 1115 -11.51 -5.92 -32.18
C SER A 1115 -10.04 -5.49 -32.23
N LYS A 1116 -9.77 -4.23 -32.59
CA LYS A 1116 -8.41 -3.68 -32.75
C LYS A 1116 -7.61 -3.66 -31.45
N LYS A 1117 -8.29 -3.50 -30.32
CA LYS A 1117 -7.73 -3.53 -28.95
C LYS A 1117 -7.18 -4.91 -28.57
N HIS A 1118 -7.62 -5.98 -29.22
CA HIS A 1118 -7.33 -7.37 -28.86
C HIS A 1118 -6.82 -8.25 -30.03
N GLU A 1119 -6.60 -7.66 -31.21
CA GLU A 1119 -6.12 -8.25 -32.48
C GLU A 1119 -4.92 -9.22 -32.35
N ASN A 1120 -4.09 -9.07 -31.31
CA ASN A 1120 -2.87 -9.86 -31.10
C ASN A 1120 -2.90 -10.78 -29.86
N GLU A 1121 -4.05 -10.90 -29.18
CA GLU A 1121 -4.19 -11.70 -27.94
C GLU A 1121 -4.28 -13.22 -28.21
N PHE A 1122 -4.87 -13.61 -29.34
CA PHE A 1122 -5.19 -15.01 -29.67
C PHE A 1122 -4.48 -15.55 -30.92
N ASN A 1123 -4.36 -16.87 -30.98
CA ASN A 1123 -3.86 -17.62 -32.12
C ASN A 1123 -5.03 -18.15 -32.98
N GLU A 1124 -5.51 -17.33 -33.92
CA GLU A 1124 -6.57 -17.71 -34.87
C GLU A 1124 -6.23 -19.00 -35.64
N SER A 1125 -4.96 -19.22 -36.01
CA SER A 1125 -4.55 -20.41 -36.77
C SER A 1125 -4.71 -21.71 -35.97
N ALA A 1126 -4.52 -21.69 -34.65
CA ALA A 1126 -4.84 -22.84 -33.80
C ALA A 1126 -6.35 -23.10 -33.75
N ALA A 1127 -7.17 -22.05 -33.56
CA ALA A 1127 -8.62 -22.18 -33.52
C ALA A 1127 -9.20 -22.71 -34.86
N LEU A 1128 -8.68 -22.23 -35.99
CA LEU A 1128 -9.04 -22.69 -37.33
C LEU A 1128 -8.67 -24.17 -37.56
N ARG A 1129 -7.49 -24.62 -37.11
CA ARG A 1129 -7.06 -26.03 -37.19
C ARG A 1129 -7.93 -26.97 -36.36
N GLU A 1130 -8.37 -26.54 -35.17
CA GLU A 1130 -9.33 -27.31 -34.35
C GLU A 1130 -10.73 -27.32 -34.99
N LEU A 1131 -11.19 -26.19 -35.54
CA LEU A 1131 -12.49 -26.09 -36.20
C LEU A 1131 -12.56 -26.93 -37.50
N TYR A 1132 -11.45 -27.04 -38.25
CA TYR A 1132 -11.35 -27.92 -39.41
C TYR A 1132 -11.69 -29.39 -39.07
N LYS A 1133 -11.40 -29.87 -37.85
CA LYS A 1133 -11.73 -31.24 -37.44
C LYS A 1133 -13.24 -31.51 -37.50
N TYR A 1134 -14.06 -30.54 -37.09
CA TYR A 1134 -15.52 -30.63 -37.21
C TYR A 1134 -15.97 -30.52 -38.68
N MET A 1135 -15.33 -29.65 -39.47
CA MET A 1135 -15.60 -29.52 -40.91
C MET A 1135 -15.26 -30.79 -41.69
N GLN A 1136 -14.23 -31.52 -41.28
CA GLN A 1136 -13.84 -32.80 -41.87
C GLN A 1136 -14.74 -33.96 -41.41
N LEU A 1137 -15.18 -33.95 -40.15
CA LEU A 1137 -16.03 -35.00 -39.58
C LEU A 1137 -17.45 -35.02 -40.17
N TYR A 1138 -18.01 -33.85 -40.48
CA TYR A 1138 -19.38 -33.68 -41.00
C TYR A 1138 -19.42 -33.07 -42.41
N PHE A 1139 -18.39 -33.36 -43.21
CA PHE A 1139 -18.15 -32.68 -44.49
C PHE A 1139 -19.30 -32.82 -45.49
N ASP A 1140 -19.89 -34.02 -45.57
CA ASP A 1140 -20.92 -34.32 -46.56
C ASP A 1140 -22.29 -33.75 -46.14
N GLU A 1141 -22.56 -33.66 -44.84
CA GLU A 1141 -23.73 -32.98 -44.26
C GLU A 1141 -23.64 -31.46 -44.42
N ILE A 1142 -22.46 -30.87 -44.20
CA ILE A 1142 -22.20 -29.44 -44.49
C ILE A 1142 -22.42 -29.15 -45.97
N LYS A 1143 -21.89 -29.99 -46.87
CA LYS A 1143 -22.08 -29.87 -48.32
C LYS A 1143 -23.56 -29.98 -48.70
N LEU A 1144 -24.28 -30.97 -48.18
CA LEU A 1144 -25.71 -31.13 -48.41
C LEU A 1144 -26.51 -29.90 -47.94
N LYS A 1145 -26.13 -29.29 -46.81
CA LYS A 1145 -26.78 -28.07 -46.31
C LYS A 1145 -26.53 -26.85 -47.19
N LEU A 1146 -25.31 -26.71 -47.74
CA LEU A 1146 -24.99 -25.69 -48.74
C LEU A 1146 -25.80 -25.86 -50.03
N ASP A 1147 -25.99 -27.11 -50.48
CA ASP A 1147 -26.85 -27.40 -51.64
C ASP A 1147 -28.33 -27.05 -51.37
N GLN A 1148 -28.85 -27.36 -50.17
CA GLN A 1148 -30.21 -26.97 -49.75
C GLN A 1148 -30.39 -25.44 -49.65
N ASN A 1149 -29.39 -24.73 -49.13
CA ASN A 1149 -29.43 -23.28 -48.94
C ASN A 1149 -29.10 -22.47 -50.21
N GLY A 1150 -28.98 -23.13 -51.38
CA GLY A 1150 -28.78 -22.45 -52.67
C GLY A 1150 -27.39 -21.82 -52.83
N ALA A 1151 -26.37 -22.35 -52.16
CA ALA A 1151 -25.01 -21.79 -52.21
C ALA A 1151 -24.45 -21.74 -53.65
N PRO A 1152 -23.64 -20.70 -54.00
CA PRO A 1152 -22.93 -20.62 -55.28
C PRO A 1152 -22.00 -21.82 -55.52
N VAL A 1153 -21.65 -22.07 -56.78
CA VAL A 1153 -20.79 -23.21 -57.16
C VAL A 1153 -19.36 -22.97 -56.62
N GLU A 1154 -18.90 -21.73 -56.73
CA GLU A 1154 -17.62 -21.23 -56.28
C GLU A 1154 -17.39 -21.50 -54.78
N LEU A 1155 -18.44 -21.40 -53.96
CA LEU A 1155 -18.36 -21.65 -52.51
C LEU A 1155 -18.17 -23.16 -52.21
N LYS A 1156 -18.73 -24.03 -53.05
CA LYS A 1156 -18.61 -25.50 -52.97
C LYS A 1156 -17.26 -25.98 -53.49
N GLU A 1157 -16.68 -25.28 -54.46
CA GLU A 1157 -15.31 -25.47 -54.93
C GLU A 1157 -14.31 -25.01 -53.86
N GLN A 1158 -14.52 -23.85 -53.23
CA GLN A 1158 -13.71 -23.39 -52.10
C GLN A 1158 -13.71 -24.37 -50.92
N LEU A 1159 -14.88 -24.93 -50.54
CA LEU A 1159 -14.96 -25.97 -49.51
C LEU A 1159 -14.13 -27.22 -49.85
N GLN A 1160 -14.15 -27.66 -51.12
CA GLN A 1160 -13.34 -28.79 -51.58
C GLN A 1160 -11.83 -28.45 -51.63
N HIS A 1161 -11.48 -27.23 -52.00
CA HIS A 1161 -10.11 -26.73 -52.02
C HIS A 1161 -9.52 -26.61 -50.60
N VAL A 1162 -10.29 -26.15 -49.61
CA VAL A 1162 -9.86 -26.15 -48.20
C VAL A 1162 -9.60 -27.58 -47.73
N LYS A 1163 -10.45 -28.55 -48.07
CA LYS A 1163 -10.24 -29.96 -47.72
C LYS A 1163 -8.94 -30.52 -48.31
N SER A 1164 -8.67 -30.28 -49.60
CA SER A 1164 -7.43 -30.76 -50.23
C SER A 1164 -6.17 -30.08 -49.68
N LEU A 1165 -6.23 -28.79 -49.30
CA LEU A 1165 -5.14 -28.06 -48.64
C LEU A 1165 -4.85 -28.53 -47.20
N PHE A 1166 -5.81 -29.15 -46.50
CA PHE A 1166 -5.58 -29.72 -45.17
C PHE A 1166 -5.22 -31.20 -45.19
N ASP A 1167 -5.73 -31.97 -46.16
CA ASP A 1167 -5.38 -33.38 -46.29
C ASP A 1167 -4.00 -33.59 -46.96
N SER A 1168 -3.52 -32.65 -47.79
CA SER A 1168 -2.13 -32.65 -48.28
C SER A 1168 -1.09 -32.45 -47.16
N LEU A 1169 -1.40 -31.61 -46.16
CA LEU A 1169 -0.55 -31.43 -44.98
C LEU A 1169 -0.36 -32.74 -44.18
N LYS A 1170 -1.29 -33.71 -44.30
CA LYS A 1170 -1.16 -35.03 -43.68
C LYS A 1170 -0.29 -36.00 -44.48
N SER A 1171 -0.12 -35.82 -45.80
CA SER A 1171 0.76 -36.70 -46.59
C SER A 1171 2.24 -36.32 -46.46
N CYS A 1172 2.54 -35.08 -46.07
CA CYS A 1172 3.91 -34.58 -45.90
C CYS A 1172 4.59 -34.93 -44.56
N SER A 1173 3.92 -35.68 -43.67
CA SER A 1173 4.47 -36.05 -42.33
C SER A 1173 5.16 -37.41 -42.27
N TRP A 1174 5.41 -38.04 -43.43
CA TRP A 1174 6.19 -39.29 -43.55
C TRP A 1174 7.56 -39.03 -44.18
N ASN A 1175 8.51 -38.54 -43.36
CA ASN A 1175 9.97 -38.63 -43.52
C ASN A 1175 10.64 -38.35 -42.17
#